data_AF-A0A3M2BUY0-F1
#
_entry.id   AF-A0A3M2BUY0-F1
#
_cell.length_a   1.000
_cell.length_b   1.000
_cell.length_c   1.000
_cell.angle_alpha   90.00
_cell.angle_beta   90.00
_cell.angle_gamma   90.00
#
_symmetry.space_group_name_H-M   'P 1'
#
loop_
_entity.id
_entity.type
_entity.pdbx_description
1 polymer ?
#
loop_
_entity_poly.entity_id
_entity_poly.type
_entity_poly.pdbx_seq_one_letter_code
_entity_poly.pdbx_strand_id
1 'polypeptide(L)'
;MRRSSIPWWLVPPAAAYLAYFALTVYAEWCGPGMPGLRSVYPDGVMVVRAVLPDSQAESWGIEPGDRVLAFDGRPVRSVPEWIARRANLAAGRPLQIVVERHGQRRRLVVEPRARPPGDWRLTELAALANRLAQLVALVVAMVIAFRRPRDPTALLGAWFLATVATASMVPPPGFATAWRALPRWLDAAMWLPFVSGLWLSSIFLSFVCRFPRPLFRARWPWLLIWLPTVAALPRVLPYLVAMIYDPGRTVVVEASLLRLSALKNLLYTFLALALLAWSYRRLEEVNERRRIRVLALGLSLGSLGILPLFLAIYFPPAAPLSALALSWPGMILAYLLGITFSLSFAYAVLRHRLFDIRVIVRQGVRYALARRLLLSLVPLLALAMIADLLLHGDRPLLELLGRRGWIYALLAGLALYANHRRRHWLEALDRRFFRQRYDARLLLRRVVESVRTARSLEQVAARLVACAEAALHPELVAVLLRRPQAHRFACLASAPAGASVAELAADSELVLATRRQERPLALTRTTADGIAPAIELGSSDAALLERSRLELLVPVTRPADGPEVLLALGPRRSQEPYTREDEALLQDLASACALAFERSPADLRQPSGFGLCPRCGRCYDQREGRCETDGERLRPLPFPRRLAGRYHLLRQLGEGGMGTVYEARDEALERRVAVKLIAEHLVGSEQAALRFRHEAKIAARFAHPNLVTIYDFGIDAPRRAFLVMELLDGATLRQKLAAVGRLASPEALACLRQVAAGLEALHAKSMVHRDVKPENVFLAGRDPQARVKLLDFGIVKALGDGDPADPRTRDGLPGTLRYMAPERLRFEAVAPSWDLWALAIVAYETLTGFYPFAEPDRAAWRRNVLAGRVQPPSSRLRQPSPELDRFFARAFDPDPGRRPASARRLLHELERALA
;
A
#
# COMPACT_ATOMS: atom_id res chain seq x y z
N MET A 1 -0.51 13.80 -20.86
CA MET A 1 0.92 13.48 -20.65
C MET A 1 1.38 12.48 -21.70
N ARG A 2 2.22 12.88 -22.67
CA ARG A 2 2.92 11.92 -23.54
C ARG A 2 3.76 11.00 -22.65
N ARG A 3 3.58 9.68 -22.74
CA ARG A 3 4.51 8.71 -22.13
C ARG A 3 5.89 9.05 -22.68
N SER A 4 6.78 9.61 -21.85
CA SER A 4 8.17 9.81 -22.25
C SER A 4 8.75 8.43 -22.46
N SER A 5 8.88 8.01 -23.71
CA SER A 5 9.55 6.78 -24.08
C SER A 5 10.95 6.79 -23.46
N ILE A 6 11.32 5.68 -22.84
CA ILE A 6 12.66 5.47 -22.33
C ILE A 6 13.62 5.55 -23.52
N PRO A 7 14.69 6.35 -23.46
CA PRO A 7 15.65 6.39 -24.55
C PRO A 7 16.27 5.00 -24.78
N TRP A 8 16.17 4.50 -26.00
CA TRP A 8 16.64 3.16 -26.36
C TRP A 8 18.15 2.97 -26.09
N TRP A 9 18.94 4.05 -26.20
CA TRP A 9 20.40 4.03 -25.99
C TRP A 9 20.81 3.68 -24.55
N LEU A 10 19.91 3.76 -23.56
CA LEU A 10 20.18 3.35 -22.18
C LEU A 10 20.17 1.83 -21.99
N VAL A 11 19.51 1.10 -22.88
CA VAL A 11 19.33 -0.35 -22.75
C VAL A 11 20.65 -1.12 -22.94
N PRO A 12 21.48 -0.86 -23.98
CA PRO A 12 22.73 -1.60 -24.16
C PRO A 12 23.73 -1.46 -23.00
N PRO A 13 24.00 -0.25 -22.46
CA PRO A 13 24.84 -0.12 -21.27
C PRO A 13 24.27 -0.84 -20.05
N ALA A 14 22.96 -0.72 -19.80
CA ALA A 14 22.31 -1.42 -18.69
C ALA A 14 22.44 -2.94 -18.80
N ALA A 15 22.26 -3.49 -19.99
CA ALA A 15 22.42 -4.92 -20.28
C ALA A 15 23.88 -5.37 -20.07
N ALA A 16 24.87 -4.57 -20.49
CA ALA A 16 26.29 -4.86 -20.28
C ALA A 16 26.65 -4.98 -18.79
N TYR A 17 26.20 -4.04 -17.95
CA TYR A 17 26.42 -4.10 -16.49
C TYR A 17 25.72 -5.30 -15.85
N LEU A 18 24.50 -5.63 -16.28
CA LEU A 18 23.77 -6.79 -15.76
C LEU A 18 24.45 -8.11 -16.14
N ALA A 19 24.87 -8.25 -17.40
CA ALA A 19 25.57 -9.43 -17.88
C ALA A 19 26.94 -9.61 -17.22
N TYR A 20 27.67 -8.51 -16.98
CA TYR A 20 28.94 -8.56 -16.25
C TYR A 20 28.76 -9.00 -14.79
N PHE A 21 27.72 -8.47 -14.12
CA PHE A 21 27.36 -8.92 -12.77
C PHE A 21 27.03 -10.43 -12.76
N ALA A 22 26.21 -10.89 -13.70
CA ALA A 22 25.85 -12.30 -13.84
C ALA A 22 27.07 -13.20 -14.12
N LEU A 23 27.99 -12.77 -15.01
CA LEU A 23 29.24 -13.48 -15.29
C LEU A 23 30.11 -13.61 -14.04
N THR A 24 30.20 -12.54 -13.25
CA THR A 24 31.01 -12.55 -12.01
C THR A 24 30.41 -13.50 -10.97
N VAL A 25 29.09 -13.51 -10.83
CA VAL A 25 28.35 -14.44 -9.96
C VAL A 25 28.56 -15.89 -10.43
N TYR A 26 28.44 -16.14 -11.73
CA TYR A 26 28.67 -17.45 -12.33
C TYR A 26 30.10 -17.94 -12.08
N ALA A 27 31.12 -17.11 -12.34
CA ALA A 27 32.51 -17.48 -12.12
C ALA A 27 32.83 -17.75 -10.63
N GLU A 28 32.15 -17.08 -9.70
CA GLU A 28 32.38 -17.29 -8.27
C GLU A 28 31.72 -18.56 -7.71
N TRP A 29 30.53 -18.93 -8.22
CA TRP A 29 29.76 -20.09 -7.73
C TRP A 29 29.93 -21.35 -8.55
N CYS A 30 30.07 -21.22 -9.88
CA CYS A 30 30.20 -22.35 -10.81
C CYS A 30 31.63 -22.51 -11.36
N GLY A 31 32.51 -21.54 -11.13
CA GLY A 31 33.89 -21.58 -11.58
C GLY A 31 34.78 -22.55 -10.76
N PRO A 32 36.07 -22.62 -11.11
CA PRO A 32 37.04 -23.40 -10.35
C PRO A 32 37.16 -22.87 -8.92
N GLY A 33 37.36 -23.77 -7.95
CA GLY A 33 37.52 -23.34 -6.56
C GLY A 33 38.78 -22.48 -6.34
N MET A 34 38.86 -21.84 -5.17
CA MET A 34 40.08 -21.13 -4.77
C MET A 34 41.24 -22.12 -4.53
N PRO A 35 42.47 -21.82 -4.99
CA PRO A 35 43.64 -22.64 -4.68
C PRO A 35 43.92 -22.73 -3.18
N GLY A 36 43.70 -21.66 -2.41
CA GLY A 36 43.92 -21.66 -0.96
C GLY A 36 45.36 -21.38 -0.51
N LEU A 37 46.17 -20.73 -1.36
CA LEU A 37 47.57 -20.38 -1.10
C LEU A 37 47.70 -18.98 -0.47
N ARG A 38 48.50 -18.85 0.59
CA ARG A 38 49.09 -17.57 1.02
C ARG A 38 50.54 -17.53 0.60
N SER A 39 50.92 -16.55 -0.23
CA SER A 39 52.28 -16.44 -0.76
C SER A 39 52.89 -15.06 -0.55
N VAL A 40 54.23 -15.01 -0.60
CA VAL A 40 55.03 -13.79 -0.70
C VAL A 40 55.94 -13.87 -1.92
N TYR A 41 56.48 -12.73 -2.35
CA TYR A 41 57.26 -12.62 -3.60
C TYR A 41 58.67 -12.03 -3.36
N PRO A 42 59.52 -12.66 -2.52
CA PRO A 42 60.91 -12.25 -2.41
C PRO A 42 61.63 -12.47 -3.75
N ASP A 43 62.35 -11.45 -4.22
CA ASP A 43 63.16 -11.49 -5.45
C ASP A 43 62.41 -11.95 -6.71
N GLY A 44 61.10 -11.68 -6.78
CA GLY A 44 60.27 -12.03 -7.94
C GLY A 44 59.99 -13.53 -8.07
N VAL A 45 60.03 -14.29 -6.97
CA VAL A 45 59.62 -15.71 -6.93
C VAL A 45 58.50 -15.90 -5.91
N MET A 46 57.43 -16.58 -6.29
CA MET A 46 56.33 -16.91 -5.38
C MET A 46 56.77 -17.96 -4.36
N VAL A 47 56.82 -17.59 -3.09
CA VAL A 47 57.10 -18.49 -1.96
C VAL A 47 55.83 -18.71 -1.15
N VAL A 48 55.43 -19.96 -0.96
CA VAL A 48 54.23 -20.33 -0.21
C VAL A 48 54.49 -20.18 1.29
N ARG A 49 53.74 -19.32 1.98
CA ARG A 49 53.81 -19.16 3.44
C ARG A 49 52.88 -20.10 4.19
N ALA A 50 51.70 -20.33 3.64
CA ALA A 50 50.70 -21.20 4.24
C ALA A 50 49.76 -21.76 3.17
N VAL A 51 49.29 -22.97 3.42
CA VAL A 51 48.27 -23.66 2.64
C VAL A 51 47.05 -23.83 3.53
N LEU A 52 45.86 -23.46 3.04
CA LEU A 52 44.62 -23.59 3.80
C LEU A 52 44.22 -25.08 3.90
N PRO A 53 43.76 -25.56 5.07
CA PRO A 53 43.24 -26.93 5.21
C PRO A 53 42.01 -27.18 4.32
N ASP A 54 41.90 -28.39 3.79
CA ASP A 54 40.92 -28.84 2.79
C ASP A 54 40.91 -28.01 1.50
N SER A 55 42.01 -27.34 1.17
CA SER A 55 42.10 -26.53 -0.04
C SER A 55 42.59 -27.32 -1.23
N GLN A 56 42.34 -26.79 -2.44
CA GLN A 56 42.87 -27.40 -3.65
C GLN A 56 44.40 -27.46 -3.65
N ALA A 57 45.09 -26.44 -3.13
CA ALA A 57 46.54 -26.45 -3.04
C ALA A 57 47.10 -27.57 -2.16
N GLU A 58 46.40 -27.93 -1.08
CA GLU A 58 46.74 -29.09 -0.27
C GLU A 58 46.56 -30.37 -1.09
N SER A 59 45.43 -30.52 -1.80
CA SER A 59 45.19 -31.67 -2.70
C SER A 59 46.17 -31.74 -3.88
N TRP A 60 46.78 -30.60 -4.24
CA TRP A 60 47.80 -30.49 -5.28
C TRP A 60 49.20 -30.88 -4.80
N GLY A 61 49.37 -31.15 -3.49
CA GLY A 61 50.65 -31.51 -2.88
C GLY A 61 51.61 -30.33 -2.70
N ILE A 62 51.10 -29.09 -2.69
CA ILE A 62 51.88 -27.89 -2.39
C ILE A 62 52.03 -27.77 -0.87
N GLU A 63 53.25 -27.47 -0.40
CA GLU A 63 53.57 -27.35 1.02
C GLU A 63 54.03 -25.92 1.38
N PRO A 64 53.83 -25.48 2.64
CA PRO A 64 54.47 -24.27 3.15
C PRO A 64 55.99 -24.33 2.97
N GLY A 65 56.59 -23.28 2.41
CA GLY A 65 58.01 -23.19 2.08
C GLY A 65 58.33 -23.47 0.60
N ASP A 66 57.41 -24.04 -0.17
CA ASP A 66 57.62 -24.29 -1.60
C ASP A 66 57.85 -22.98 -2.38
N ARG A 67 58.89 -22.96 -3.22
CA ARG A 67 59.14 -21.88 -4.18
C ARG A 67 58.52 -22.25 -5.53
N VAL A 68 57.43 -21.60 -5.91
CA VAL A 68 56.74 -21.86 -7.18
C VAL A 68 57.52 -21.17 -8.32
N LEU A 69 58.28 -21.98 -9.06
CA LEU A 69 59.10 -21.53 -10.18
C LEU A 69 58.28 -21.26 -11.44
N ALA A 70 57.26 -22.09 -11.69
CA ALA A 70 56.35 -21.91 -12.81
C ALA A 70 54.95 -22.46 -12.51
N PHE A 71 53.94 -21.78 -13.04
CA PHE A 71 52.54 -22.18 -13.04
C PHE A 71 52.06 -22.22 -14.49
N ASP A 72 51.70 -23.41 -14.97
CA ASP A 72 51.36 -23.71 -16.37
C ASP A 72 52.44 -23.25 -17.36
N GLY A 73 53.70 -23.60 -17.06
CA GLY A 73 54.86 -23.30 -17.91
C GLY A 73 55.37 -21.85 -17.85
N ARG A 74 54.84 -21.00 -16.97
CA ARG A 74 55.23 -19.58 -16.84
C ARG A 74 55.56 -19.20 -15.40
N PRO A 75 56.58 -18.37 -15.14
CA PRO A 75 56.87 -17.89 -13.80
C PRO A 75 55.75 -17.00 -13.25
N VAL A 76 55.60 -16.98 -11.93
CA VAL A 76 54.67 -16.09 -11.22
C VAL A 76 55.50 -15.20 -10.30
N ARG A 77 55.79 -13.99 -10.76
CA ARG A 77 56.77 -13.07 -10.16
C ARG A 77 56.14 -12.04 -9.24
N SER A 78 54.84 -11.82 -9.37
CA SER A 78 54.13 -10.76 -8.66
C SER A 78 52.68 -11.13 -8.36
N VAL A 79 52.07 -10.41 -7.40
CA VAL A 79 50.64 -10.57 -7.07
C VAL A 79 49.71 -10.35 -8.28
N PRO A 80 49.92 -9.33 -9.15
CA PRO A 80 49.11 -9.17 -10.37
C PRO A 80 49.19 -10.36 -11.32
N GLU A 81 50.38 -10.93 -11.54
CA GLU A 81 50.53 -12.15 -12.36
C GLU A 81 49.77 -13.32 -11.75
N TRP A 82 49.83 -13.49 -10.43
CA TRP A 82 49.05 -14.53 -9.75
C TRP A 82 47.54 -14.34 -9.91
N ILE A 83 47.05 -13.09 -9.82
CA ILE A 83 45.64 -12.77 -10.06
C ILE A 83 45.24 -13.13 -11.49
N ALA A 84 46.06 -12.77 -12.48
CA ALA A 84 45.80 -13.07 -13.88
C ALA A 84 45.79 -14.59 -14.16
N ARG A 85 46.70 -15.35 -13.55
CA ARG A 85 46.72 -16.83 -13.64
C ARG A 85 45.46 -17.43 -13.02
N ARG A 86 45.07 -16.97 -11.84
CA ARG A 86 43.86 -17.44 -11.15
C ARG A 86 42.59 -17.17 -11.96
N ALA A 87 42.49 -15.99 -12.59
CA ALA A 87 41.37 -15.65 -13.46
C ALA A 87 41.23 -16.57 -14.68
N ASN A 88 42.32 -17.24 -15.10
CA ASN A 88 42.37 -18.15 -16.25
C ASN A 88 42.34 -19.64 -15.89
N LEU A 89 42.12 -19.99 -14.61
CA LEU A 89 41.90 -21.38 -14.23
C LEU A 89 40.66 -21.93 -14.95
N ALA A 90 40.70 -23.22 -15.29
CA ALA A 90 39.57 -23.94 -15.85
C ALA A 90 39.38 -25.22 -15.04
N ALA A 91 38.16 -25.45 -14.56
CA ALA A 91 37.83 -26.69 -13.87
C ALA A 91 37.95 -27.88 -14.84
N GLY A 92 38.54 -28.97 -14.39
CA GLY A 92 38.71 -30.19 -15.21
C GLY A 92 39.84 -30.14 -16.23
N ARG A 93 40.65 -29.06 -16.27
CA ARG A 93 41.79 -28.95 -17.18
C ARG A 93 43.10 -29.17 -16.40
N PRO A 94 43.89 -30.21 -16.71
CA PRO A 94 45.16 -30.43 -16.04
C PRO A 94 46.13 -29.29 -16.35
N LEU A 95 46.87 -28.85 -15.33
CA LEU A 95 47.91 -27.83 -15.41
C LEU A 95 49.17 -28.29 -14.69
N GLN A 96 50.33 -27.77 -15.11
CA GLN A 96 51.62 -28.14 -14.53
C GLN A 96 52.15 -27.04 -13.61
N ILE A 97 52.47 -27.39 -12.36
CA ILE A 97 53.14 -26.51 -11.40
C ILE A 97 54.55 -27.03 -11.18
N VAL A 98 55.56 -26.17 -11.34
CA VAL A 98 56.96 -26.48 -11.03
C VAL A 98 57.31 -25.80 -9.72
N VAL A 99 57.60 -26.59 -8.69
CA VAL A 99 58.00 -26.10 -7.37
C VAL A 99 59.43 -26.53 -7.05
N GLU A 100 60.14 -25.70 -6.30
CA GLU A 100 61.41 -26.04 -5.68
C GLU A 100 61.19 -26.22 -4.17
N ARG A 101 61.50 -27.43 -3.69
CA ARG A 101 61.38 -27.84 -2.28
C ARG A 101 62.71 -28.39 -1.82
N HIS A 102 63.29 -27.80 -0.78
CA HIS A 102 64.63 -28.18 -0.26
C HIS A 102 65.71 -28.27 -1.36
N GLY A 103 65.69 -27.35 -2.34
CA GLY A 103 66.65 -27.32 -3.45
C GLY A 103 66.39 -28.32 -4.57
N GLN A 104 65.36 -29.18 -4.47
CA GLN A 104 64.97 -30.10 -5.54
C GLN A 104 63.76 -29.57 -6.31
N ARG A 105 63.81 -29.64 -7.64
CA ARG A 105 62.68 -29.29 -8.52
C ARG A 105 61.70 -30.45 -8.63
N ARG A 106 60.44 -30.21 -8.30
CA ARG A 106 59.31 -31.13 -8.45
C ARG A 106 58.31 -30.58 -9.45
N ARG A 107 57.82 -31.44 -10.35
CA ARG A 107 56.75 -31.12 -11.29
C ARG A 107 55.45 -31.78 -10.80
N LEU A 108 54.47 -30.95 -10.45
CA LEU A 108 53.15 -31.35 -9.98
C LEU A 108 52.17 -31.18 -11.15
N VAL A 109 51.51 -32.25 -11.57
CA VAL A 109 50.40 -32.17 -12.53
C VAL A 109 49.11 -32.18 -11.72
N VAL A 110 48.34 -31.10 -11.83
CA VAL A 110 47.19 -30.87 -10.95
C VAL A 110 45.98 -30.51 -11.77
N GLU A 111 44.80 -30.86 -11.27
CA GLU A 111 43.53 -30.58 -11.95
C GLU A 111 42.66 -29.72 -11.03
N PRO A 112 42.37 -28.46 -11.40
CA PRO A 112 41.45 -27.63 -10.63
C PRO A 112 40.06 -28.25 -10.64
N ARG A 113 39.46 -28.39 -9.47
CA ARG A 113 38.11 -28.91 -9.30
C ARG A 113 37.09 -27.76 -9.35
N ALA A 114 35.92 -28.06 -9.92
CA ALA A 114 34.76 -27.20 -9.78
C ALA A 114 34.34 -27.16 -8.30
N ARG A 115 33.78 -26.03 -7.88
CA ARG A 115 33.26 -25.90 -6.51
C ARG A 115 32.01 -26.78 -6.36
N PRO A 116 31.93 -27.70 -5.37
CA PRO A 116 30.75 -28.52 -5.18
C PRO A 116 29.55 -27.66 -4.74
N PRO A 117 28.35 -27.85 -5.34
CA PRO A 117 27.16 -27.14 -4.91
C PRO A 117 26.74 -27.64 -3.52
N GLY A 118 26.74 -26.76 -2.51
CA GLY A 118 26.20 -27.06 -1.18
C GLY A 118 27.21 -27.06 -0.02
N ASP A 119 28.51 -26.94 -0.28
CA ASP A 119 29.55 -26.88 0.77
C ASP A 119 29.70 -25.46 1.36
N TRP A 120 28.59 -24.94 1.90
CA TRP A 120 28.48 -23.55 2.37
C TRP A 120 29.26 -23.36 3.69
N ARG A 121 30.57 -23.08 3.60
CA ARG A 121 31.38 -22.66 4.77
C ARG A 121 31.01 -21.22 5.19
N LEU A 122 31.28 -20.84 6.45
CA LEU A 122 31.02 -19.47 6.99
C LEU A 122 31.64 -18.33 6.15
N THR A 123 32.70 -18.61 5.39
CA THR A 123 33.33 -17.68 4.44
C THR A 123 32.45 -17.37 3.22
N GLU A 124 31.50 -18.24 2.86
CA GLU A 124 30.56 -18.02 1.75
C GLU A 124 29.43 -17.03 2.11
N LEU A 125 29.10 -16.87 3.39
CA LEU A 125 28.17 -15.84 3.84
C LEU A 125 28.68 -14.43 3.52
N ALA A 126 29.99 -14.22 3.61
CA ALA A 126 30.58 -12.93 3.27
C ALA A 126 30.58 -12.68 1.75
N ALA A 127 30.75 -13.72 0.94
CA ALA A 127 30.59 -13.64 -0.52
C ALA A 127 29.13 -13.34 -0.90
N LEU A 128 28.17 -14.01 -0.25
CA LEU A 128 26.74 -13.74 -0.44
C LEU A 128 26.37 -12.30 -0.05
N ALA A 129 26.87 -11.81 1.10
CA ALA A 129 26.67 -10.44 1.54
C ALA A 129 27.24 -9.42 0.54
N ASN A 130 28.43 -9.69 -0.02
CA ASN A 130 29.02 -8.88 -1.07
C ASN A 130 28.12 -8.82 -2.32
N ARG A 131 27.64 -9.98 -2.79
CA ARG A 131 26.77 -10.05 -3.99
C ARG A 131 25.42 -9.40 -3.76
N LEU A 132 24.87 -9.51 -2.56
CA LEU A 132 23.66 -8.79 -2.19
C LEU A 132 23.89 -7.26 -2.22
N ALA A 133 25.00 -6.79 -1.65
CA ALA A 133 25.33 -5.37 -1.65
C ALA A 133 25.50 -4.81 -3.08
N GLN A 134 26.22 -5.55 -3.92
CA GLN A 134 26.39 -5.22 -5.33
C GLN A 134 25.07 -5.26 -6.11
N LEU A 135 24.23 -6.27 -5.90
CA LEU A 135 22.91 -6.35 -6.53
C LEU A 135 22.04 -5.14 -6.15
N VAL A 136 22.03 -4.75 -4.87
CA VAL A 136 21.31 -3.56 -4.41
C VAL A 136 21.84 -2.30 -5.10
N ALA A 137 23.16 -2.13 -5.18
CA ALA A 137 23.77 -1.00 -5.89
C ALA A 137 23.38 -0.98 -7.38
N LEU A 138 23.37 -2.15 -8.05
CA LEU A 138 23.00 -2.29 -9.46
C LEU A 138 21.53 -1.93 -9.68
N VAL A 139 20.63 -2.47 -8.87
CA VAL A 139 19.19 -2.17 -8.94
C VAL A 139 18.95 -0.68 -8.73
N VAL A 140 19.60 -0.09 -7.73
CA VAL A 140 19.51 1.35 -7.48
C VAL A 140 20.01 2.15 -8.68
N ALA A 141 21.16 1.79 -9.26
CA ALA A 141 21.72 2.43 -10.44
C ALA A 141 20.73 2.41 -11.62
N MET A 142 20.15 1.24 -11.90
CA MET A 142 19.14 1.08 -12.96
C MET A 142 17.91 1.94 -12.68
N VAL A 143 17.38 1.92 -11.46
CA VAL A 143 16.24 2.77 -11.09
C VAL A 143 16.56 4.25 -11.31
N ILE A 144 17.77 4.72 -10.97
CA ILE A 144 18.18 6.11 -11.22
C ILE A 144 18.21 6.40 -12.73
N ALA A 145 18.93 5.59 -13.50
CA ALA A 145 19.10 5.78 -14.95
C ALA A 145 17.75 5.82 -15.69
N PHE A 146 16.89 4.84 -15.44
CA PHE A 146 15.60 4.72 -16.13
C PHE A 146 14.54 5.73 -15.64
N ARG A 147 14.65 6.24 -14.41
CA ARG A 147 13.74 7.29 -13.90
C ARG A 147 14.16 8.70 -14.28
N ARG A 148 15.45 8.94 -14.50
CA ARG A 148 16.02 10.24 -14.85
C ARG A 148 16.90 10.15 -16.10
N PRO A 149 16.38 9.66 -17.24
CA PRO A 149 17.19 9.30 -18.41
C PRO A 149 17.76 10.49 -19.19
N ARG A 150 17.39 11.72 -18.85
CA ARG A 150 17.86 12.97 -19.50
C ARG A 150 18.60 13.90 -18.54
N ASP A 151 18.71 13.53 -17.26
CA ASP A 151 19.42 14.32 -16.26
C ASP A 151 20.88 13.85 -16.22
N PRO A 152 21.85 14.65 -16.70
CA PRO A 152 23.24 14.23 -16.79
C PRO A 152 23.85 13.95 -15.41
N THR A 153 23.41 14.65 -14.37
CA THR A 153 23.90 14.42 -13.00
C THR A 153 23.38 13.10 -12.46
N ALA A 154 22.11 12.78 -12.72
CA ALA A 154 21.53 11.49 -12.34
C ALA A 154 22.17 10.32 -13.11
N LEU A 155 22.44 10.50 -14.40
CA LEU A 155 23.13 9.49 -15.23
C LEU A 155 24.56 9.24 -14.78
N LEU A 156 25.33 10.29 -14.44
CA LEU A 156 26.66 10.15 -13.84
C LEU A 156 26.60 9.36 -12.54
N GLY A 157 25.61 9.65 -11.70
CA GLY A 157 25.41 8.94 -10.45
C GLY A 157 24.98 7.48 -10.63
N ALA A 158 24.14 7.20 -11.62
CA ALA A 158 23.78 5.84 -12.01
C ALA A 158 24.98 5.07 -12.55
N TRP A 159 25.80 5.68 -13.41
CA TRP A 159 27.01 5.07 -13.95
C TRP A 159 28.02 4.73 -12.83
N PHE A 160 28.21 5.66 -11.89
CA PHE A 160 29.03 5.42 -10.71
C PHE A 160 28.53 4.21 -9.90
N LEU A 161 27.24 4.17 -9.54
CA LEU A 161 26.69 3.06 -8.75
C LEU A 161 26.68 1.72 -9.49
N ALA A 162 26.41 1.73 -10.80
CA ALA A 162 26.52 0.53 -11.63
C ALA A 162 27.96 0.01 -11.63
N THR A 163 28.94 0.92 -11.67
CA THR A 163 30.36 0.59 -11.57
C THR A 163 30.74 0.07 -10.19
N VAL A 164 30.22 0.64 -9.09
CA VAL A 164 30.40 0.07 -7.74
C VAL A 164 29.84 -1.36 -7.68
N ALA A 165 28.69 -1.60 -8.32
CA ALA A 165 28.05 -2.90 -8.31
C ALA A 165 28.84 -3.98 -9.07
N THR A 166 29.53 -3.62 -10.14
CA THR A 166 30.36 -4.56 -10.92
C THR A 166 31.83 -4.53 -10.54
N ALA A 167 32.27 -3.54 -9.76
CA ALA A 167 33.64 -3.44 -9.30
C ALA A 167 33.99 -4.65 -8.42
N SER A 168 34.94 -5.44 -8.90
CA SER A 168 35.55 -6.52 -8.13
C SER A 168 37.03 -6.18 -7.99
N MET A 169 37.50 -5.98 -6.76
CA MET A 169 38.91 -5.64 -6.50
C MET A 169 39.85 -6.74 -7.01
N VAL A 170 39.38 -7.99 -7.00
CA VAL A 170 40.08 -9.12 -7.59
C VAL A 170 39.06 -10.03 -8.30
N PRO A 171 39.24 -10.36 -9.58
CA PRO A 171 38.32 -11.25 -10.28
C PRO A 171 38.29 -12.66 -9.64
N PRO A 172 37.14 -13.34 -9.64
CA PRO A 172 37.04 -14.71 -9.16
C PRO A 172 37.84 -15.67 -10.06
N PRO A 173 38.22 -16.86 -9.56
CA PRO A 173 38.88 -17.86 -10.38
C PRO A 173 38.06 -18.25 -11.61
N GLY A 174 38.73 -18.46 -12.75
CA GLY A 174 38.08 -18.81 -14.02
C GLY A 174 37.21 -17.72 -14.66
N PHE A 175 37.21 -16.51 -14.12
CA PHE A 175 36.49 -15.36 -14.69
C PHE A 175 36.86 -15.06 -16.15
N ALA A 176 38.16 -15.06 -16.48
CA ALA A 176 38.63 -14.79 -17.84
C ALA A 176 38.31 -15.95 -18.80
N THR A 177 38.32 -17.18 -18.29
CA THR A 177 37.89 -18.37 -19.04
C THR A 177 36.41 -18.28 -19.40
N ALA A 178 35.56 -17.96 -18.42
CA ALA A 178 34.12 -17.78 -18.61
C ALA A 178 33.80 -16.61 -19.54
N TRP A 179 34.55 -15.50 -19.43
CA TRP A 179 34.43 -14.35 -20.33
C TRP A 179 34.70 -14.75 -21.78
N ARG A 180 35.82 -15.45 -22.05
CA ARG A 180 36.18 -15.87 -23.42
C ARG A 180 35.21 -16.87 -24.04
N ALA A 181 34.41 -17.56 -23.23
CA ALA A 181 33.36 -18.46 -23.72
C ALA A 181 32.11 -17.72 -24.22
N LEU A 182 31.98 -16.40 -23.99
CA LEU A 182 30.83 -15.62 -24.41
C LEU A 182 30.84 -15.31 -25.92
N PRO A 183 29.67 -15.08 -26.54
CA PRO A 183 29.58 -14.57 -27.90
C PRO A 183 30.31 -13.22 -28.07
N ARG A 184 30.90 -12.97 -29.25
CA ARG A 184 31.72 -11.78 -29.54
C ARG A 184 31.07 -10.43 -29.18
N TRP A 185 29.76 -10.29 -29.39
CA TRP A 185 29.04 -9.05 -29.07
C TRP A 185 28.94 -8.83 -27.55
N LEU A 186 28.80 -9.91 -26.77
CA LEU A 186 28.72 -9.84 -25.32
C LEU A 186 30.12 -9.64 -24.72
N ASP A 187 31.13 -10.31 -25.28
CA ASP A 187 32.55 -10.08 -25.00
C ASP A 187 32.92 -8.59 -25.14
N ALA A 188 32.59 -7.97 -26.28
CA ALA A 188 32.79 -6.54 -26.49
C ALA A 188 32.01 -5.68 -25.47
N ALA A 189 30.78 -6.06 -25.11
CA ALA A 189 29.97 -5.34 -24.14
C ALA A 189 30.56 -5.39 -22.71
N MET A 190 31.24 -6.47 -22.33
CA MET A 190 31.85 -6.63 -21.00
C MET A 190 32.97 -5.63 -20.72
N TRP A 191 33.63 -5.11 -21.75
CA TRP A 191 34.67 -4.09 -21.60
C TRP A 191 34.15 -2.80 -20.97
N LEU A 192 32.88 -2.44 -21.19
CA LEU A 192 32.28 -1.22 -20.63
C LEU A 192 32.28 -1.22 -19.08
N PRO A 193 31.62 -2.18 -18.38
CA PRO A 193 31.66 -2.25 -16.92
C PRO A 193 33.06 -2.54 -16.37
N PHE A 194 33.89 -3.28 -17.10
CA PHE A 194 35.24 -3.64 -16.67
C PHE A 194 36.19 -2.43 -16.62
N VAL A 195 36.27 -1.66 -17.71
CA VAL A 195 37.10 -0.45 -17.78
C VAL A 195 36.56 0.66 -16.90
N SER A 196 35.23 0.76 -16.76
CA SER A 196 34.61 1.74 -15.85
C SER A 196 35.13 1.59 -14.42
N GLY A 197 35.46 0.37 -13.98
CA GLY A 197 36.06 0.11 -12.67
C GLY A 197 37.38 0.86 -12.42
N LEU A 198 38.18 1.09 -13.47
CA LEU A 198 39.42 1.88 -13.38
C LEU A 198 39.16 3.36 -13.08
N TRP A 199 37.99 3.83 -13.46
CA TRP A 199 37.60 5.25 -13.48
C TRP A 199 36.65 5.61 -12.34
N LEU A 200 36.36 4.66 -11.45
CA LEU A 200 35.35 4.78 -10.40
C LEU A 200 35.47 6.09 -9.61
N SER A 201 36.67 6.46 -9.17
CA SER A 201 36.93 7.69 -8.43
C SER A 201 36.75 8.95 -9.27
N SER A 202 37.16 8.95 -10.54
CA SER A 202 36.96 10.08 -11.47
C SER A 202 35.48 10.29 -11.80
N ILE A 203 34.70 9.21 -12.01
CA ILE A 203 33.24 9.28 -12.21
C ILE A 203 32.58 9.85 -10.94
N PHE A 204 32.98 9.38 -9.76
CA PHE A 204 32.43 9.84 -8.50
C PHE A 204 32.69 11.32 -8.24
N LEU A 205 33.95 11.77 -8.40
CA LEU A 205 34.32 13.16 -8.22
C LEU A 205 33.61 14.05 -9.24
N SER A 206 33.43 13.57 -10.48
CA SER A 206 32.64 14.25 -11.51
C SER A 206 31.18 14.45 -11.09
N PHE A 207 30.57 13.43 -10.47
CA PHE A 207 29.23 13.54 -9.90
C PHE A 207 29.18 14.59 -8.77
N VAL A 208 30.11 14.54 -7.82
CA VAL A 208 30.16 15.49 -6.68
C VAL A 208 30.34 16.94 -7.15
N CYS A 209 31.15 17.18 -8.17
CA CYS A 209 31.34 18.52 -8.75
C CYS A 209 30.08 19.07 -9.44
N ARG A 210 29.13 18.20 -9.81
CA ARG A 210 27.88 18.57 -10.48
C ARG A 210 26.67 18.58 -9.55
N PHE A 211 26.75 17.86 -8.42
CA PHE A 211 25.65 17.65 -7.49
C PHE A 211 25.78 18.52 -6.23
N PRO A 212 24.69 19.15 -5.74
CA PRO A 212 23.35 19.25 -6.34
C PRO A 212 23.26 20.33 -7.41
N ARG A 213 24.19 21.28 -7.42
CA ARG A 213 24.38 22.30 -8.46
C ARG A 213 25.84 22.25 -8.92
N PRO A 214 26.14 22.59 -10.19
CA PRO A 214 27.51 22.59 -10.68
C PRO A 214 28.38 23.59 -9.91
N LEU A 215 29.47 23.09 -9.33
CA LEU A 215 30.44 23.90 -8.57
C LEU A 215 31.26 24.80 -9.49
N PHE A 216 31.54 24.33 -10.70
CA PHE A 216 32.35 25.01 -11.70
C PHE A 216 31.53 25.25 -12.97
N ARG A 217 31.59 26.47 -13.51
CA ARG A 217 31.07 26.79 -14.86
C ARG A 217 32.09 26.46 -15.95
N ALA A 218 33.39 26.59 -15.64
CA ALA A 218 34.49 26.35 -16.57
C ALA A 218 34.70 24.86 -16.85
N ARG A 219 35.25 24.52 -18.03
CA ARG A 219 35.47 23.13 -18.45
C ARG A 219 36.82 22.53 -18.04
N TRP A 220 37.81 23.34 -17.68
CA TRP A 220 39.15 22.86 -17.30
C TRP A 220 39.20 21.94 -16.05
N PRO A 221 38.34 22.06 -15.02
CA PRO A 221 38.39 21.15 -13.87
C PRO A 221 38.10 19.70 -14.26
N TRP A 222 37.31 19.48 -15.32
CA TRP A 222 37.07 18.14 -15.84
C TRP A 222 38.35 17.51 -16.39
N LEU A 223 39.21 18.29 -17.06
CA LEU A 223 40.50 17.78 -17.54
C LEU A 223 41.37 17.32 -16.35
N LEU A 224 41.42 18.08 -15.26
CA LEU A 224 42.20 17.70 -14.07
C LEU A 224 41.66 16.46 -13.35
N ILE A 225 40.34 16.29 -13.27
CA ILE A 225 39.70 15.12 -12.65
C ILE A 225 39.99 13.82 -13.43
N TRP A 226 40.13 13.94 -14.75
CA TRP A 226 40.31 12.79 -15.63
C TRP A 226 41.77 12.53 -16.02
N LEU A 227 42.65 13.54 -15.96
CA LEU A 227 44.06 13.44 -16.37
C LEU A 227 44.81 12.28 -15.71
N PRO A 228 44.78 12.07 -14.38
CA PRO A 228 45.52 10.97 -13.76
C PRO A 228 45.03 9.59 -14.20
N THR A 229 43.74 9.49 -14.52
CA THR A 229 43.10 8.26 -14.97
C THR A 229 43.42 7.97 -16.44
N VAL A 230 43.41 9.00 -17.29
CA VAL A 230 43.80 8.90 -18.72
C VAL A 230 45.30 8.60 -18.84
N ALA A 231 46.15 9.24 -18.04
CA ALA A 231 47.59 9.03 -18.05
C ALA A 231 48.00 7.60 -17.64
N ALA A 232 47.20 6.94 -16.79
CA ALA A 232 47.45 5.55 -16.39
C ALA A 232 46.99 4.52 -17.45
N LEU A 233 46.09 4.90 -18.36
CA LEU A 233 45.42 3.99 -19.30
C LEU A 233 46.40 3.19 -20.19
N PRO A 234 47.45 3.79 -20.80
CA PRO A 234 48.38 3.06 -21.66
C PRO A 234 49.16 1.96 -20.93
N ARG A 235 49.32 2.06 -19.61
CA ARG A 235 50.02 1.06 -18.80
C ARG A 235 49.10 -0.02 -18.25
N VAL A 236 47.85 0.33 -17.93
CA VAL A 236 46.90 -0.61 -17.30
C VAL A 236 46.11 -1.40 -18.34
N LEU A 237 45.72 -0.79 -19.45
CA LEU A 237 44.86 -1.44 -20.44
C LEU A 237 45.51 -2.67 -21.10
N PRO A 238 46.80 -2.65 -21.52
CA PRO A 238 47.46 -3.84 -22.07
C PRO A 238 47.51 -5.00 -21.09
N TYR A 239 47.71 -4.72 -19.79
CA TYR A 239 47.66 -5.74 -18.76
C TYR A 239 46.27 -6.38 -18.63
N LEU A 240 45.20 -5.58 -18.65
CA LEU A 240 43.83 -6.08 -18.60
C LEU A 240 43.48 -6.93 -19.83
N VAL A 241 43.89 -6.47 -21.02
CA VAL A 241 43.68 -7.21 -22.28
C VAL A 241 44.44 -8.54 -22.25
N ALA A 242 45.72 -8.52 -21.82
CA ALA A 242 46.51 -9.73 -21.66
C ALA A 242 45.91 -10.67 -20.62
N MET A 243 45.40 -10.17 -19.49
CA MET A 243 44.74 -10.99 -18.48
C MET A 243 43.55 -11.78 -19.05
N ILE A 244 42.77 -11.19 -19.96
CA ILE A 244 41.59 -11.85 -20.55
C ILE A 244 41.98 -12.76 -21.72
N TYR A 245 42.76 -12.26 -22.70
CA TYR A 245 42.96 -12.96 -23.98
C TYR A 245 44.33 -13.62 -24.15
N ASP A 246 45.37 -13.08 -23.51
CA ASP A 246 46.73 -13.61 -23.65
C ASP A 246 47.43 -13.68 -22.29
N PRO A 247 47.05 -14.66 -21.45
CA PRO A 247 47.68 -14.84 -20.15
C PRO A 247 49.18 -15.17 -20.31
N GLY A 248 49.66 -15.57 -21.49
CA GLY A 248 51.06 -15.85 -21.76
C GLY A 248 51.96 -14.61 -21.87
N ARG A 249 51.38 -13.45 -22.22
CA ARG A 249 52.08 -12.16 -22.39
C ARG A 249 51.76 -11.13 -21.31
N THR A 250 51.20 -11.54 -20.16
CA THR A 250 50.84 -10.60 -19.09
C THR A 250 52.04 -9.72 -18.71
N VAL A 251 51.95 -8.44 -19.09
CA VAL A 251 52.95 -7.42 -18.82
C VAL A 251 53.06 -7.24 -17.32
N VAL A 252 54.28 -7.11 -16.82
CA VAL A 252 54.53 -6.80 -15.40
C VAL A 252 53.92 -5.44 -15.11
N VAL A 253 52.81 -5.41 -14.38
CA VAL A 253 52.32 -4.15 -13.79
C VAL A 253 53.16 -3.89 -12.55
N GLU A 254 53.93 -2.80 -12.58
CA GLU A 254 54.70 -2.40 -11.41
C GLU A 254 53.75 -2.21 -10.21
N ALA A 255 54.13 -2.77 -9.07
CA ALA A 255 53.37 -2.63 -7.82
C ALA A 255 53.20 -1.14 -7.41
N SER A 256 54.14 -0.29 -7.82
CA SER A 256 54.10 1.18 -7.68
C SER A 256 52.83 1.77 -8.33
N LEU A 257 52.46 1.33 -9.53
CA LEU A 257 51.31 1.84 -10.28
C LEU A 257 49.98 1.50 -9.60
N LEU A 258 49.87 0.30 -9.04
CA LEU A 258 48.69 -0.11 -8.26
C LEU A 258 48.56 0.69 -6.96
N ARG A 259 49.67 0.94 -6.25
CA ARG A 259 49.71 1.80 -5.05
C ARG A 259 49.38 3.25 -5.37
N LEU A 260 49.89 3.79 -6.49
CA LEU A 260 49.56 5.12 -6.98
C LEU A 260 48.07 5.26 -7.31
N SER A 261 47.49 4.25 -7.99
CA SER A 261 46.05 4.20 -8.26
C SER A 261 45.23 4.13 -6.96
N ALA A 262 45.70 3.38 -5.97
CA ALA A 262 45.06 3.29 -4.67
C ALA A 262 45.12 4.64 -3.90
N LEU A 263 46.27 5.31 -3.91
CA LEU A 263 46.46 6.63 -3.32
C LEU A 263 45.58 7.68 -4.00
N LYS A 264 45.48 7.64 -5.34
CA LYS A 264 44.56 8.48 -6.12
C LYS A 264 43.10 8.29 -5.66
N ASN A 265 42.65 7.05 -5.51
CA ASN A 265 41.28 6.75 -5.07
C ASN A 265 40.99 7.29 -3.66
N LEU A 266 41.95 7.20 -2.74
CA LEU A 266 41.86 7.78 -1.40
C LEU A 266 41.75 9.31 -1.48
N LEU A 267 42.67 9.96 -2.19
CA LEU A 267 42.69 11.42 -2.38
C LEU A 267 41.35 11.92 -2.96
N TYR A 268 40.81 11.23 -3.96
CA TYR A 268 39.55 11.63 -4.60
C TYR A 268 38.36 11.46 -3.66
N THR A 269 38.38 10.45 -2.79
CA THR A 269 37.33 10.24 -1.78
C THR A 269 37.36 11.36 -0.72
N PHE A 270 38.55 11.73 -0.24
CA PHE A 270 38.71 12.87 0.67
C PHE A 270 38.30 14.18 0.03
N LEU A 271 38.72 14.44 -1.21
CA LEU A 271 38.34 15.62 -1.97
C LEU A 271 36.81 15.68 -2.19
N ALA A 272 36.18 14.54 -2.50
CA ALA A 272 34.73 14.46 -2.63
C ALA A 272 34.01 14.83 -1.31
N LEU A 273 34.47 14.33 -0.16
CA LEU A 273 33.92 14.71 1.14
C LEU A 273 34.11 16.20 1.43
N ALA A 274 35.28 16.76 1.14
CA ALA A 274 35.57 18.18 1.31
C ALA A 274 34.69 19.06 0.41
N LEU A 275 34.50 18.68 -0.86
CA LEU A 275 33.63 19.39 -1.80
C LEU A 275 32.16 19.28 -1.42
N LEU A 276 31.69 18.14 -0.91
CA LEU A 276 30.34 18.01 -0.36
C LEU A 276 30.15 18.92 0.87
N ALA A 277 31.12 18.98 1.79
CA ALA A 277 31.08 19.87 2.95
C ALA A 277 31.11 21.35 2.54
N TRP A 278 31.91 21.71 1.54
CA TRP A 278 31.95 23.06 0.98
C TRP A 278 30.62 23.44 0.30
N SER A 279 30.10 22.54 -0.53
CA SER A 279 28.78 22.70 -1.18
C SER A 279 27.66 22.85 -0.14
N TYR A 280 27.68 22.05 0.94
CA TYR A 280 26.73 22.17 2.05
C TYR A 280 26.71 23.57 2.68
N ARG A 281 27.88 24.21 2.85
CA ARG A 281 27.99 25.56 3.44
C ARG A 281 27.46 26.64 2.50
N ARG A 282 27.62 26.46 1.18
CA ARG A 282 27.23 27.46 0.17
C ARG A 282 25.74 27.49 -0.15
N LEU A 283 25.05 26.36 0.02
CA LEU A 283 23.63 26.25 -0.31
C LEU A 283 22.77 26.95 0.75
N GLU A 284 21.75 27.68 0.34
CA GLU A 284 20.80 28.32 1.28
C GLU A 284 19.54 27.49 1.48
N GLU A 285 19.13 26.72 0.46
CA GLU A 285 17.96 25.86 0.53
C GLU A 285 18.18 24.67 1.49
N VAL A 286 17.32 24.59 2.51
CA VAL A 286 17.31 23.52 3.54
C VAL A 286 17.26 22.12 2.91
N ASN A 287 16.53 22.01 1.80
CA ASN A 287 16.34 20.77 1.08
C ASN A 287 17.59 20.25 0.37
N GLU A 288 18.34 21.12 -0.30
CA GLU A 288 19.59 20.74 -0.96
C GLU A 288 20.65 20.40 0.09
N ARG A 289 20.71 21.17 1.18
CA ARG A 289 21.53 20.84 2.37
C ARG A 289 21.21 19.46 2.93
N ARG A 290 19.92 19.08 3.02
CA ARG A 290 19.51 17.76 3.51
C ARG A 290 19.98 16.63 2.60
N ARG A 291 19.92 16.81 1.27
CA ARG A 291 20.41 15.82 0.30
C ARG A 291 21.91 15.60 0.45
N ILE A 292 22.68 16.68 0.53
CA ILE A 292 24.13 16.60 0.75
C ILE A 292 24.42 15.97 2.10
N ARG A 293 23.71 16.33 3.17
CA ARG A 293 23.94 15.74 4.50
C ARG A 293 23.74 14.23 4.50
N VAL A 294 22.66 13.74 3.87
CA VAL A 294 22.40 12.30 3.78
C VAL A 294 23.42 11.61 2.90
N LEU A 295 23.81 12.20 1.76
CA LEU A 295 24.84 11.67 0.89
C LEU A 295 26.21 11.61 1.59
N ALA A 296 26.61 12.67 2.28
CA ALA A 296 27.86 12.76 3.02
C ALA A 296 27.88 11.76 4.17
N LEU A 297 26.80 11.66 4.97
CA LEU A 297 26.70 10.67 6.05
C LEU A 297 26.78 9.23 5.50
N GLY A 298 26.05 8.94 4.43
CA GLY A 298 26.10 7.63 3.78
C GLY A 298 27.48 7.31 3.20
N LEU A 299 28.16 8.29 2.61
CA LEU A 299 29.53 8.15 2.12
C LEU A 299 30.50 7.89 3.26
N SER A 300 30.42 8.66 4.36
CA SER A 300 31.27 8.45 5.54
C SER A 300 31.08 7.05 6.15
N LEU A 301 29.84 6.60 6.30
CA LEU A 301 29.53 5.26 6.80
C LEU A 301 30.02 4.15 5.87
N GLY A 302 29.80 4.31 4.55
CA GLY A 302 30.29 3.35 3.55
C GLY A 302 31.82 3.29 3.51
N SER A 303 32.49 4.44 3.56
CA SER A 303 33.96 4.54 3.63
C SER A 303 34.50 3.91 4.91
N LEU A 304 33.82 4.03 6.06
CA LEU A 304 34.25 3.40 7.31
C LEU A 304 34.32 1.86 7.18
N GLY A 305 33.39 1.26 6.42
CA GLY A 305 33.40 -0.18 6.15
C GLY A 305 34.47 -0.61 5.15
N ILE A 306 34.61 0.12 4.03
CA ILE A 306 35.46 -0.30 2.90
C ILE A 306 36.93 0.11 3.10
N LEU A 307 37.21 1.22 3.78
CA LEU A 307 38.57 1.75 3.92
C LEU A 307 39.55 0.77 4.60
N PRO A 308 39.20 0.08 5.71
CA PRO A 308 40.08 -0.92 6.31
C PRO A 308 40.40 -2.08 5.37
N LEU A 309 39.38 -2.57 4.63
CA LEU A 309 39.56 -3.63 3.63
C LEU A 309 40.48 -3.17 2.50
N PHE A 310 40.29 -1.94 2.03
CA PHE A 310 41.07 -1.33 0.97
C PHE A 310 42.55 -1.15 1.36
N LEU A 311 42.80 -0.60 2.55
CA LEU A 311 44.16 -0.44 3.08
C LEU A 311 44.86 -1.78 3.26
N ALA A 312 44.15 -2.80 3.77
CA ALA A 312 44.70 -4.14 3.95
C ALA A 312 45.13 -4.79 2.63
N ILE A 313 44.46 -4.48 1.51
CA ILE A 313 44.77 -5.04 0.18
C ILE A 313 45.98 -4.33 -0.47
N TYR A 314 46.07 -3.01 -0.39
CA TYR A 314 47.07 -2.23 -1.16
C TYR A 314 48.28 -1.74 -0.35
N PHE A 315 48.16 -1.61 0.98
CA PHE A 315 49.19 -1.09 1.88
C PHE A 315 49.40 -1.99 3.11
N PRO A 316 49.80 -3.26 2.95
CA PRO A 316 50.12 -4.11 4.11
C PRO A 316 51.35 -3.58 4.84
N PRO A 317 51.20 -3.04 6.07
CA PRO A 317 51.69 -3.77 7.25
C PRO A 317 50.79 -3.68 8.51
N ALA A 318 50.70 -4.82 9.22
CA ALA A 318 50.15 -5.11 10.56
C ALA A 318 49.45 -3.99 11.37
N ALA A 319 48.12 -3.92 11.29
CA ALA A 319 47.29 -3.40 12.38
C ALA A 319 46.22 -4.44 12.75
N PRO A 320 45.84 -4.62 14.04
CA PRO A 320 44.76 -5.53 14.42
C PRO A 320 43.44 -5.24 13.67
N LEU A 321 43.23 -3.98 13.29
CA LEU A 321 42.10 -3.55 12.45
C LEU A 321 42.09 -4.18 11.05
N SER A 322 43.25 -4.42 10.43
CA SER A 322 43.33 -5.07 9.11
C SER A 322 42.96 -6.56 9.18
N ALA A 323 43.35 -7.23 10.26
CA ALA A 323 42.98 -8.63 10.51
C ALA A 323 41.47 -8.76 10.80
N LEU A 324 40.90 -7.83 11.58
CA LEU A 324 39.46 -7.78 11.81
C LEU A 324 38.69 -7.45 10.52
N ALA A 325 39.17 -6.52 9.70
CA ALA A 325 38.51 -6.16 8.44
C ALA A 325 38.50 -7.30 7.41
N LEU A 326 39.57 -8.10 7.37
CA LEU A 326 39.68 -9.28 6.50
C LEU A 326 38.98 -10.53 7.07
N SER A 327 38.49 -10.48 8.32
CA SER A 327 37.69 -11.55 8.89
C SER A 327 36.29 -11.59 8.26
N TRP A 328 35.66 -12.78 8.22
CA TRP A 328 34.33 -12.92 7.61
C TRP A 328 33.26 -12.00 8.23
N PRO A 329 33.20 -11.74 9.56
CA PRO A 329 32.23 -10.79 10.13
C PRO A 329 32.56 -9.34 9.73
N GLY A 330 33.85 -8.99 9.70
CA GLY A 330 34.31 -7.66 9.30
C GLY A 330 33.93 -7.34 7.85
N MET A 331 34.10 -8.31 6.95
CA MET A 331 33.69 -8.17 5.55
C MET A 331 32.16 -8.03 5.41
N ILE A 332 31.37 -8.85 6.12
CA ILE A 332 29.90 -8.73 6.11
C ILE A 332 29.49 -7.33 6.57
N LEU A 333 30.04 -6.84 7.68
CA LEU A 333 29.75 -5.50 8.18
C LEU A 333 30.12 -4.42 7.16
N ALA A 334 31.28 -4.53 6.52
CA ALA A 334 31.71 -3.60 5.47
C ALA A 334 30.72 -3.56 4.28
N TYR A 335 30.26 -4.71 3.81
CA TYR A 335 29.29 -4.79 2.71
C TYR A 335 27.90 -4.26 3.11
N LEU A 336 27.45 -4.54 4.33
CA LEU A 336 26.21 -3.96 4.87
C LEU A 336 26.28 -2.43 4.98
N LEU A 337 27.42 -1.88 5.42
CA LEU A 337 27.65 -0.45 5.41
C LEU A 337 27.67 0.12 3.98
N GLY A 338 28.23 -0.62 3.01
CA GLY A 338 28.17 -0.27 1.59
C GLY A 338 26.75 -0.15 1.01
N ILE A 339 25.80 -0.97 1.50
CA ILE A 339 24.38 -0.85 1.13
C ILE A 339 23.82 0.50 1.58
N THR A 340 24.18 0.96 2.79
CA THR A 340 23.70 2.25 3.32
C THR A 340 24.13 3.43 2.44
N PHE A 341 25.33 3.38 1.88
CA PHE A 341 25.81 4.36 0.91
C PHE A 341 24.95 4.34 -0.36
N SER A 342 24.73 3.17 -0.97
CA SER A 342 23.93 3.03 -2.20
C SER A 342 22.49 3.57 -2.03
N LEU A 343 21.87 3.30 -0.89
CA LEU A 343 20.53 3.80 -0.56
C LEU A 343 20.50 5.31 -0.25
N SER A 344 21.58 5.85 0.31
CA SER A 344 21.75 7.29 0.56
C SER A 344 21.95 8.06 -0.74
N PHE A 345 22.69 7.47 -1.68
CA PHE A 345 22.88 7.98 -3.03
C PHE A 345 21.55 8.03 -3.80
N ALA A 346 20.78 6.94 -3.76
CA ALA A 346 19.42 6.88 -4.33
C ALA A 346 18.54 8.03 -3.82
N TYR A 347 18.58 8.28 -2.50
CA TYR A 347 17.81 9.36 -1.89
C TYR A 347 18.22 10.74 -2.40
N ALA A 348 19.52 10.99 -2.45
CA ALA A 348 20.07 12.28 -2.85
C ALA A 348 19.64 12.64 -4.29
N VAL A 349 19.58 11.65 -5.19
CA VAL A 349 19.29 11.85 -6.62
C VAL A 349 17.78 11.77 -6.95
N LEU A 350 17.04 10.80 -6.42
CA LEU A 350 15.65 10.50 -6.86
C LEU A 350 14.54 11.19 -6.06
N ARG A 351 14.87 12.22 -5.28
CA ARG A 351 14.00 12.89 -4.30
C ARG A 351 12.53 13.09 -4.72
N HIS A 352 12.19 13.30 -6.00
CA HIS A 352 10.81 13.61 -6.40
C HIS A 352 9.90 12.40 -6.72
N ARG A 353 10.39 11.15 -6.65
CA ARG A 353 9.53 9.95 -6.83
C ARG A 353 9.82 8.78 -5.90
N LEU A 354 10.85 8.89 -5.05
CA LEU A 354 11.06 7.93 -3.98
C LEU A 354 10.15 8.18 -2.78
N PHE A 355 9.44 9.31 -2.66
CA PHE A 355 8.60 9.59 -1.47
C PHE A 355 7.27 8.84 -1.49
N ASP A 356 6.61 8.71 -2.65
CA ASP A 356 5.42 7.86 -2.79
C ASP A 356 5.74 6.41 -2.40
N ILE A 357 6.91 5.92 -2.80
CA ILE A 357 7.34 4.54 -2.48
C ILE A 357 7.97 4.47 -1.08
N ARG A 358 8.69 5.48 -0.58
CA ARG A 358 9.31 5.42 0.77
C ARG A 358 8.28 5.58 1.87
N VAL A 359 7.24 6.39 1.74
CA VAL A 359 6.20 6.46 2.76
C VAL A 359 5.41 5.15 2.75
N ILE A 360 5.00 4.66 1.59
CA ILE A 360 4.22 3.42 1.44
C ILE A 360 5.04 2.16 1.76
N VAL A 361 6.31 2.07 1.34
CA VAL A 361 7.20 0.93 1.62
C VAL A 361 7.83 1.02 3.00
N ARG A 362 8.17 2.20 3.55
CA ARG A 362 8.65 2.28 4.95
C ARG A 362 7.53 1.99 5.92
N GLN A 363 6.34 2.56 5.71
CA GLN A 363 5.17 2.23 6.55
C GLN A 363 4.74 0.79 6.29
N GLY A 364 4.70 0.32 5.05
CA GLY A 364 4.35 -1.05 4.69
C GLY A 364 5.34 -2.11 5.20
N VAL A 365 6.65 -1.85 5.16
CA VAL A 365 7.69 -2.74 5.70
C VAL A 365 7.74 -2.66 7.23
N ARG A 366 7.63 -1.48 7.84
CA ARG A 366 7.52 -1.36 9.32
C ARG A 366 6.25 -2.04 9.82
N TYR A 367 5.15 -1.89 9.10
CA TYR A 367 3.89 -2.57 9.36
C TYR A 367 4.02 -4.08 9.19
N ALA A 368 4.59 -4.56 8.08
CA ALA A 368 4.78 -5.98 7.83
C ALA A 368 5.74 -6.62 8.85
N LEU A 369 6.83 -5.95 9.21
CA LEU A 369 7.78 -6.40 10.24
C LEU A 369 7.14 -6.39 11.63
N ALA A 370 6.49 -5.30 12.03
CA ALA A 370 5.83 -5.22 13.34
C ALA A 370 4.67 -6.23 13.46
N ARG A 371 3.88 -6.38 12.39
CA ARG A 371 2.83 -7.39 12.30
C ARG A 371 3.41 -8.79 12.35
N ARG A 372 4.45 -9.11 11.57
CA ARG A 372 5.12 -10.42 11.64
C ARG A 372 5.72 -10.69 13.02
N LEU A 373 6.39 -9.72 13.64
CA LEU A 373 6.94 -9.83 14.99
C LEU A 373 5.84 -10.17 16.02
N LEU A 374 4.70 -9.45 15.97
CA LEU A 374 3.55 -9.71 16.85
C LEU A 374 2.90 -11.07 16.59
N LEU A 375 2.86 -11.54 15.34
CA LEU A 375 2.35 -12.88 14.99
C LEU A 375 3.34 -13.99 15.40
N SER A 376 4.64 -13.71 15.41
CA SER A 376 5.71 -14.66 15.74
C SER A 376 6.07 -14.71 17.23
N LEU A 377 5.60 -13.77 18.06
CA LEU A 377 5.96 -13.68 19.48
C LEU A 377 5.61 -14.95 20.28
N VAL A 378 4.41 -15.50 20.08
CA VAL A 378 3.95 -16.73 20.76
C VAL A 378 4.76 -17.97 20.29
N PRO A 379 4.95 -18.21 18.97
CA PRO A 379 5.85 -19.25 18.49
C PRO A 379 7.29 -19.13 19.04
N LEU A 380 7.82 -17.92 19.16
CA LEU A 380 9.19 -17.70 19.63
C LEU A 380 9.35 -18.05 21.12
N LEU A 381 8.36 -17.71 21.95
CA LEU A 381 8.32 -18.07 23.37
C LEU A 381 8.17 -19.59 23.56
N ALA A 382 7.35 -20.24 22.73
CA ALA A 382 7.22 -21.70 22.73
C ALA A 382 8.52 -22.39 22.28
N LEU A 383 9.19 -21.87 21.24
CA LEU A 383 10.47 -22.39 20.78
C LEU A 383 11.58 -22.20 21.82
N ALA A 384 11.62 -21.07 22.51
CA ALA A 384 12.56 -20.83 23.60
C ALA A 384 12.35 -21.83 24.76
N MET A 385 11.10 -22.14 25.08
CA MET A 385 10.74 -23.16 26.07
C MET A 385 11.22 -24.55 25.64
N ILE A 386 11.00 -24.94 24.38
CA ILE A 386 11.45 -26.23 23.82
C ILE A 386 12.98 -26.31 23.76
N ALA A 387 13.65 -25.24 23.33
CA ALA A 387 15.11 -25.18 23.24
C ALA A 387 15.77 -25.32 24.61
N ASP A 388 15.24 -24.65 25.64
CA ASP A 388 15.75 -24.80 27.00
C ASP A 388 15.53 -26.22 27.55
N LEU A 389 14.39 -26.84 27.23
CA LEU A 389 14.09 -28.23 27.59
C LEU A 389 15.07 -29.21 26.92
N LEU A 390 15.40 -29.01 25.64
CA LEU A 390 16.35 -29.84 24.89
C LEU A 390 17.79 -29.66 25.37
N LEU A 391 18.21 -28.43 25.69
CA LEU A 391 19.55 -28.12 26.18
C LEU A 391 19.83 -28.68 27.59
N HIS A 392 18.79 -29.04 28.34
CA HIS A 392 18.93 -29.57 29.70
C HIS A 392 18.22 -30.94 29.86
N GLY A 393 17.96 -31.63 28.76
CA GLY A 393 17.20 -32.89 28.70
C GLY A 393 17.88 -34.08 29.36
N ASP A 394 19.15 -33.96 29.77
CA ASP A 394 19.94 -35.03 30.38
C ASP A 394 19.56 -35.32 31.85
N ARG A 395 18.58 -34.60 32.41
CA ARG A 395 18.13 -34.72 33.81
C ARG A 395 16.69 -35.20 33.90
N PRO A 396 16.31 -35.96 34.95
CA PRO A 396 14.93 -36.36 35.17
C PRO A 396 14.01 -35.13 35.28
N LEU A 397 12.87 -35.18 34.57
CA LEU A 397 11.95 -34.05 34.36
C LEU A 397 11.50 -33.38 35.67
N LEU A 398 11.32 -34.16 36.74
CA LEU A 398 10.94 -33.66 38.07
C LEU A 398 11.99 -32.71 38.67
N GLU A 399 13.28 -33.02 38.49
CA GLU A 399 14.38 -32.21 39.03
C GLU A 399 14.55 -30.90 38.24
N LEU A 400 14.29 -30.97 36.92
CA LEU A 400 14.27 -29.80 36.04
C LEU A 400 13.13 -28.84 36.42
N LEU A 401 11.93 -29.37 36.65
CA LEU A 401 10.76 -28.60 37.10
C LEU A 401 10.96 -28.02 38.50
N GLY A 402 11.64 -28.74 39.41
CA GLY A 402 11.93 -28.24 40.75
C GLY A 402 12.86 -27.02 40.76
N ARG A 403 13.89 -26.98 39.92
CA ARG A 403 14.85 -25.86 39.86
C ARG A 403 14.45 -24.73 38.91
N ARG A 404 13.78 -25.05 37.80
CA ARG A 404 13.51 -24.12 36.69
C ARG A 404 12.03 -24.04 36.28
N GLY A 405 11.12 -24.71 36.98
CA GLY A 405 9.68 -24.68 36.70
C GLY A 405 9.11 -23.26 36.66
N TRP A 406 9.66 -22.34 37.44
CA TRP A 406 9.27 -20.93 37.41
C TRP A 406 9.57 -20.24 36.06
N ILE A 407 10.63 -20.65 35.35
CA ILE A 407 10.97 -20.14 34.01
C ILE A 407 9.93 -20.61 33.00
N TYR A 408 9.54 -21.88 33.06
CA TYR A 408 8.50 -22.43 32.18
C TYR A 408 7.13 -21.83 32.47
N ALA A 409 6.78 -21.63 33.75
CA ALA A 409 5.57 -20.92 34.15
C ALA A 409 5.57 -19.46 33.66
N LEU A 410 6.71 -18.77 33.74
CA LEU A 410 6.88 -17.41 33.24
C LEU A 410 6.74 -17.33 31.71
N LEU A 411 7.41 -18.21 30.96
CA LEU A 411 7.34 -18.28 29.50
C LEU A 411 5.92 -18.64 29.03
N ALA A 412 5.26 -19.60 29.67
CA ALA A 412 3.88 -19.97 29.39
C ALA A 412 2.90 -18.82 29.72
N GLY A 413 3.10 -18.14 30.86
CA GLY A 413 2.32 -16.96 31.25
C GLY A 413 2.48 -15.80 30.25
N LEU A 414 3.71 -15.52 29.81
CA LEU A 414 3.99 -14.52 28.78
C LEU A 414 3.37 -14.89 27.43
N ALA A 415 3.40 -16.17 27.05
CA ALA A 415 2.78 -16.65 25.82
C ALA A 415 1.25 -16.52 25.85
N LEU A 416 0.61 -16.86 26.98
CA LEU A 416 -0.83 -16.69 27.19
C LEU A 416 -1.22 -15.21 27.18
N TYR A 417 -0.47 -14.36 27.88
CA TYR A 417 -0.69 -12.92 27.89
C TYR A 417 -0.54 -12.30 26.49
N ALA A 418 0.53 -12.67 25.76
CA ALA A 418 0.76 -12.25 24.39
C ALA A 418 -0.38 -12.70 23.47
N ASN A 419 -0.88 -13.93 23.59
CA ASN A 419 -1.98 -14.45 22.78
C ASN A 419 -3.29 -13.70 23.06
N HIS A 420 -3.58 -13.41 24.33
CA HIS A 420 -4.78 -12.66 24.73
C HIS A 420 -4.74 -11.20 24.25
N ARG A 421 -3.58 -10.53 24.35
CA ARG A 421 -3.41 -9.12 23.92
C ARG A 421 -3.16 -8.95 22.43
N ARG A 422 -2.86 -10.01 21.68
CA ARG A 422 -2.48 -9.99 20.26
C ARG A 422 -3.48 -9.23 19.38
N ARG A 423 -4.78 -9.48 19.54
CA ARG A 423 -5.82 -8.79 18.76
C ARG A 423 -5.80 -7.28 19.00
N HIS A 424 -5.72 -6.88 20.26
CA HIS A 424 -5.68 -5.48 20.65
C HIS A 424 -4.43 -4.75 20.15
N TRP A 425 -3.26 -5.38 20.20
CA TRP A 425 -2.01 -4.80 19.67
C TRP A 425 -2.02 -4.69 18.14
N LEU A 426 -2.58 -5.67 17.43
CA LEU A 426 -2.74 -5.61 15.99
C LEU A 426 -3.69 -4.47 15.58
N GLU A 427 -4.82 -4.31 16.28
CA GLU A 427 -5.76 -3.20 16.06
C GLU A 427 -5.15 -1.83 16.40
N ALA A 428 -4.33 -1.74 17.44
CA ALA A 428 -3.60 -0.52 17.77
C ALA A 428 -2.53 -0.18 16.71
N LEU A 429 -1.85 -1.19 16.17
CA LEU A 429 -0.88 -1.05 15.08
C LEU A 429 -1.56 -0.57 13.79
N ASP A 430 -2.68 -1.19 13.40
CA ASP A 430 -3.46 -0.80 12.22
C ASP A 430 -3.93 0.67 12.33
N ARG A 431 -4.46 1.06 13.50
CA ARG A 431 -4.88 2.46 13.75
C ARG A 431 -3.72 3.46 13.65
N ARG A 432 -2.51 3.10 14.08
CA ARG A 432 -1.35 3.99 14.07
C ARG A 432 -0.75 4.20 12.68
N PHE A 433 -0.79 3.18 11.81
CA PHE A 433 -0.17 3.22 10.49
C PHE A 433 -1.11 3.67 9.35
N PHE A 434 -2.44 3.56 9.50
CA PHE A 434 -3.42 3.94 8.46
C PHE A 434 -4.15 5.28 8.67
N ARG A 435 -3.69 6.14 9.61
CA ARG A 435 -4.31 7.44 9.95
C ARG A 435 -4.50 8.41 8.76
N GLN A 436 -3.51 8.53 7.87
CA GLN A 436 -3.54 9.56 6.80
C GLN A 436 -4.68 9.40 5.77
N ARG A 437 -5.16 8.17 5.51
CA ARG A 437 -6.31 7.95 4.61
C ARG A 437 -7.66 8.14 5.28
N TYR A 438 -7.69 8.07 6.61
CA TYR A 438 -8.90 8.30 7.41
C TYR A 438 -9.15 9.80 7.60
N ASP A 439 -8.08 10.57 7.81
CA ASP A 439 -8.15 12.02 8.08
C ASP A 439 -8.60 12.86 6.87
N ALA A 440 -8.17 12.55 5.64
CA ALA A 440 -8.57 13.33 4.45
C ALA A 440 -10.09 13.32 4.19
N ARG A 441 -10.75 12.16 4.41
CA ARG A 441 -12.22 12.03 4.27
C ARG A 441 -12.98 12.66 5.43
N LEU A 442 -12.40 12.63 6.64
CA LEU A 442 -12.93 13.33 7.82
C LEU A 442 -12.83 14.85 7.69
N LEU A 443 -11.75 15.35 7.10
CA LEU A 443 -11.54 16.77 6.81
C LEU A 443 -12.51 17.28 5.74
N LEU A 444 -12.68 16.55 4.62
CA LEU A 444 -13.72 16.83 3.63
C LEU A 444 -15.13 16.89 4.25
N ARG A 445 -15.44 15.96 5.15
CA ARG A 445 -16.73 15.93 5.86
C ARG A 445 -16.90 17.14 6.78
N ARG A 446 -15.87 17.51 7.56
CA ARG A 446 -15.90 18.71 8.42
C ARG A 446 -16.04 20.00 7.62
N VAL A 447 -15.40 20.10 6.45
CA VAL A 447 -15.53 21.26 5.56
C VAL A 447 -16.95 21.35 5.03
N VAL A 448 -17.50 20.28 4.46
CA VAL A 448 -18.90 20.26 3.96
C VAL A 448 -19.91 20.63 5.05
N GLU A 449 -19.72 20.11 6.27
CA GLU A 449 -20.59 20.39 7.43
C GLU A 449 -20.45 21.85 7.92
N SER A 450 -19.23 22.39 7.93
CA SER A 450 -18.95 23.78 8.31
C SER A 450 -19.42 24.78 7.24
N VAL A 451 -19.30 24.43 5.97
CA VAL A 451 -19.79 25.20 4.82
C VAL A 451 -21.32 25.31 4.86
N ARG A 452 -22.02 24.24 5.23
CA ARG A 452 -23.49 24.23 5.36
C ARG A 452 -24.03 25.05 6.54
N THR A 453 -23.21 25.28 7.56
CA THR A 453 -23.59 26.02 8.78
C THR A 453 -23.11 27.47 8.78
N ALA A 454 -22.23 27.83 7.84
CA ALA A 454 -21.70 29.16 7.69
C ALA A 454 -22.80 30.15 7.26
N ARG A 455 -22.83 31.30 7.93
CA ARG A 455 -23.81 32.37 7.68
C ARG A 455 -23.27 33.45 6.73
N SER A 456 -21.98 33.39 6.38
CA SER A 456 -21.32 34.33 5.48
C SER A 456 -20.21 33.67 4.67
N LEU A 457 -19.85 34.29 3.55
CA LEU A 457 -18.80 33.84 2.64
C LEU A 457 -17.41 33.86 3.31
N GLU A 458 -17.19 34.81 4.22
CA GLU A 458 -15.97 34.92 5.03
C GLU A 458 -15.81 33.76 6.00
N GLN A 459 -16.91 33.26 6.58
CA GLN A 459 -16.89 32.07 7.44
C GLN A 459 -16.55 30.81 6.63
N VAL A 460 -17.09 30.68 5.42
CA VAL A 460 -16.75 29.58 4.51
C VAL A 460 -15.27 29.64 4.13
N ALA A 461 -14.78 30.82 3.74
CA ALA A 461 -13.38 31.05 3.38
C ALA A 461 -12.42 30.73 4.54
N ALA A 462 -12.70 31.21 5.76
CA ALA A 462 -11.89 30.94 6.94
C ALA A 462 -11.83 29.44 7.29
N ARG A 463 -12.93 28.71 7.09
CA ARG A 463 -12.97 27.26 7.34
C ARG A 463 -12.23 26.46 6.27
N LEU A 464 -12.34 26.86 5.00
CA LEU A 464 -11.58 26.26 3.91
C LEU A 464 -10.07 26.44 4.15
N VAL A 465 -9.65 27.65 4.53
CA VAL A 465 -8.28 27.98 4.94
C VAL A 465 -7.81 27.10 6.10
N ALA A 466 -8.58 27.01 7.19
CA ALA A 466 -8.21 26.21 8.36
C ALA A 466 -8.08 24.71 8.04
N CYS A 467 -8.94 24.19 7.16
CA CYS A 467 -8.88 22.78 6.76
C CYS A 467 -7.73 22.49 5.80
N ALA A 468 -7.46 23.37 4.84
CA ALA A 468 -6.27 23.27 4.00
C ALA A 468 -4.99 23.39 4.84
N GLU A 469 -4.97 24.27 5.84
CA GLU A 469 -3.86 24.41 6.78
C GLU A 469 -3.63 23.15 7.61
N ALA A 470 -4.70 22.60 8.20
CA ALA A 470 -4.63 21.39 9.02
C ALA A 470 -4.28 20.13 8.20
N ALA A 471 -4.69 20.07 6.93
CA ALA A 471 -4.45 18.92 6.07
C ALA A 471 -3.04 18.90 5.47
N LEU A 472 -2.57 20.06 4.99
CA LEU A 472 -1.40 20.13 4.11
C LEU A 472 -0.25 20.93 4.71
N HIS A 473 -0.46 21.63 5.83
CA HIS A 473 0.52 22.49 6.51
C HIS A 473 1.31 23.42 5.56
N PRO A 474 0.64 24.24 4.74
CA PRO A 474 1.28 25.27 3.93
C PRO A 474 1.88 26.38 4.82
N GLU A 475 2.91 27.05 4.31
CA GLU A 475 3.44 28.30 4.87
C GLU A 475 2.44 29.45 4.70
N LEU A 476 1.69 29.43 3.60
CA LEU A 476 0.65 30.38 3.25
C LEU A 476 -0.52 29.65 2.59
N VAL A 477 -1.75 29.92 3.03
CA VAL A 477 -2.95 29.56 2.28
C VAL A 477 -3.93 30.71 2.32
N ALA A 478 -4.58 31.01 1.18
CA ALA A 478 -5.53 32.10 1.08
C ALA A 478 -6.68 31.76 0.13
N VAL A 479 -7.86 32.28 0.44
CA VAL A 479 -9.04 32.23 -0.43
C VAL A 479 -9.24 33.61 -1.03
N LEU A 480 -9.22 33.68 -2.35
CA LEU A 480 -9.32 34.89 -3.15
C LEU A 480 -10.69 34.93 -3.85
N LEU A 481 -11.38 36.07 -3.78
CA LEU A 481 -12.69 36.29 -4.39
C LEU A 481 -12.63 37.48 -5.34
N ARG A 482 -13.16 37.31 -6.55
CA ARG A 482 -13.45 38.40 -7.49
C ARG A 482 -14.96 38.56 -7.63
N ARG A 483 -15.46 39.76 -7.32
CA ARG A 483 -16.87 40.12 -7.59
C ARG A 483 -17.07 40.36 -9.10
N PRO A 484 -18.27 40.18 -9.67
CA PRO A 484 -18.49 40.27 -11.12
C PRO A 484 -17.96 41.56 -11.79
N GLN A 485 -18.09 42.70 -11.11
CA GLN A 485 -17.66 44.03 -11.60
C GLN A 485 -16.23 44.41 -11.19
N ALA A 486 -15.51 43.56 -10.44
CA ALA A 486 -14.15 43.86 -9.98
C ALA A 486 -13.09 43.32 -10.96
N HIS A 487 -12.08 44.14 -11.25
CA HIS A 487 -10.92 43.77 -12.07
C HIS A 487 -9.84 43.00 -11.30
N ARG A 488 -9.93 42.93 -9.97
CA ARG A 488 -8.91 42.32 -9.10
C ARG A 488 -9.53 41.38 -8.07
N PHE A 489 -8.77 40.36 -7.68
CA PHE A 489 -9.15 39.45 -6.61
C PHE A 489 -8.81 40.05 -5.24
N ALA A 490 -9.75 39.96 -4.30
CA ALA A 490 -9.55 40.32 -2.90
C ALA A 490 -9.38 39.07 -2.03
N CYS A 491 -8.50 39.13 -1.04
CA CYS A 491 -8.32 38.05 -0.06
C CYS A 491 -9.47 38.06 0.97
N LEU A 492 -10.23 36.97 1.07
CA LEU A 492 -11.30 36.81 2.06
C LEU A 492 -10.81 36.22 3.38
N ALA A 493 -9.85 35.30 3.32
CA ALA A 493 -9.26 34.66 4.47
C ALA A 493 -7.87 34.14 4.12
N SER A 494 -6.95 34.17 5.09
CA SER A 494 -5.60 33.63 4.95
C SER A 494 -5.13 32.95 6.23
N ALA A 495 -4.21 32.00 6.10
CA ALA A 495 -3.39 31.50 7.20
C ALA A 495 -1.90 31.64 6.83
N PRO A 496 -1.07 32.28 7.66
CA PRO A 496 -1.44 32.98 8.90
C PRO A 496 -2.39 34.17 8.66
N ALA A 497 -3.16 34.55 9.68
CA ALA A 497 -4.18 35.60 9.56
C ALA A 497 -3.55 36.95 9.20
N GLY A 498 -4.10 37.65 8.20
CA GLY A 498 -3.58 38.94 7.72
C GLY A 498 -2.41 38.84 6.74
N ALA A 499 -2.07 37.64 6.26
CA ALA A 499 -1.06 37.48 5.21
C ALA A 499 -1.53 38.14 3.90
N SER A 500 -0.80 39.15 3.46
CA SER A 500 -1.04 39.85 2.20
C SER A 500 -0.62 38.94 1.03
N VAL A 501 -1.61 38.40 0.31
CA VAL A 501 -1.39 37.87 -1.04
C VAL A 501 -1.48 39.04 -2.01
N ALA A 502 -0.48 39.20 -2.88
CA ALA A 502 -0.49 40.31 -3.84
C ALA A 502 -1.76 40.26 -4.71
N GLU A 503 -2.33 41.43 -4.98
CA GLU A 503 -3.60 41.57 -5.71
C GLU A 503 -3.49 41.03 -7.14
N LEU A 504 -4.01 39.83 -7.36
CA LEU A 504 -4.11 39.18 -8.67
C LEU A 504 -5.14 39.91 -9.54
N ALA A 505 -4.73 40.34 -10.73
CA ALA A 505 -5.62 40.92 -11.73
C ALA A 505 -6.35 39.83 -12.51
N ALA A 506 -7.59 40.07 -12.91
CA ALA A 506 -8.46 39.11 -13.57
C ALA A 506 -8.01 38.72 -15.00
N ASP A 507 -7.17 39.56 -15.59
CA ASP A 507 -6.53 39.45 -16.90
C ASP A 507 -5.09 38.93 -16.82
N SER A 508 -4.58 38.64 -15.62
CA SER A 508 -3.25 38.02 -15.46
C SER A 508 -3.16 36.67 -16.18
N GLU A 509 -1.97 36.37 -16.71
CA GLU A 509 -1.71 35.12 -17.42
C GLU A 509 -1.89 33.91 -16.50
N LEU A 510 -1.63 34.09 -15.21
CA LEU A 510 -1.85 33.09 -14.15
C LEU A 510 -3.33 32.70 -14.00
N VAL A 511 -4.21 33.70 -13.92
CA VAL A 511 -5.66 33.49 -13.81
C VAL A 511 -6.20 32.89 -15.11
N LEU A 512 -5.75 33.39 -16.26
CA LEU A 512 -6.13 32.85 -17.57
C LEU A 512 -5.67 31.40 -17.77
N ALA A 513 -4.47 31.04 -17.33
CA ALA A 513 -3.96 29.69 -17.37
C ALA A 513 -4.75 28.75 -16.45
N THR A 514 -5.13 29.23 -15.26
CA THR A 514 -5.97 28.48 -14.31
C THR A 514 -7.35 28.22 -14.92
N ARG A 515 -7.94 29.24 -15.60
CA ARG A 515 -9.21 29.11 -16.33
C ARG A 515 -9.16 28.09 -17.46
N ARG A 516 -8.03 27.99 -18.18
CA ARG A 516 -7.88 27.04 -19.31
C ARG A 516 -7.74 25.59 -18.87
N GLN A 517 -7.17 25.32 -17.69
CA GLN A 517 -6.86 23.95 -17.26
C GLN A 517 -7.93 23.29 -16.39
N GLU A 518 -8.85 24.06 -15.79
CA GLU A 518 -9.93 23.59 -14.90
C GLU A 518 -9.45 22.62 -13.79
N ARG A 519 -8.19 22.73 -13.38
CA ARG A 519 -7.50 21.86 -12.42
C ARG A 519 -6.50 22.67 -11.59
N PRO A 520 -5.99 22.14 -10.46
CA PRO A 520 -4.94 22.79 -9.70
C PRO A 520 -3.74 23.11 -10.60
N LEU A 521 -3.41 24.39 -10.70
CA LEU A 521 -2.31 24.90 -11.49
C LEU A 521 -1.08 25.07 -10.60
N ALA A 522 -0.11 24.19 -10.78
CA ALA A 522 1.21 24.37 -10.18
C ALA A 522 1.90 25.57 -10.84
N LEU A 523 2.29 26.55 -10.04
CA LEU A 523 2.93 27.79 -10.50
C LEU A 523 4.44 27.64 -10.63
N THR A 524 5.01 26.76 -9.82
CA THR A 524 6.42 26.45 -9.80
C THR A 524 6.66 25.00 -10.19
N ARG A 525 7.70 24.77 -10.99
CA ARG A 525 8.15 23.44 -11.38
C ARG A 525 9.61 23.29 -11.03
N THR A 526 9.93 22.19 -10.36
CA THR A 526 11.32 21.83 -10.10
C THR A 526 11.98 21.36 -11.39
N THR A 527 12.93 22.14 -11.90
CA THR A 527 13.78 21.80 -13.06
C THR A 527 15.16 21.34 -12.58
N ALA A 528 16.04 20.97 -13.51
CA ALA A 528 17.39 20.54 -13.18
C ALA A 528 18.26 21.67 -12.58
N ASP A 529 17.94 22.93 -12.88
CA ASP A 529 18.72 24.11 -12.49
C ASP A 529 18.12 24.90 -11.31
N GLY A 530 16.96 24.47 -10.79
CA GLY A 530 16.28 25.13 -9.66
C GLY A 530 14.75 25.06 -9.76
N ILE A 531 14.07 25.91 -8.99
CA ILE A 531 12.63 26.14 -9.13
C ILE A 531 12.44 27.14 -10.27
N ALA A 532 11.79 26.72 -11.34
CA ALA A 532 11.42 27.59 -12.46
C ALA A 532 9.89 27.77 -12.48
N PRO A 533 9.36 28.88 -13.01
CA PRO A 533 7.93 29.00 -13.24
C PRO A 533 7.46 27.88 -14.18
N ALA A 534 6.32 27.27 -13.86
CA ALA A 534 5.76 26.15 -14.62
C ALA A 534 5.17 26.58 -15.97
N ILE A 535 5.00 27.89 -16.16
CA ILE A 535 4.37 28.56 -17.29
C ILE A 535 5.30 29.72 -17.69
N GLU A 536 5.43 30.02 -18.98
CA GLU A 536 6.09 31.23 -19.45
C GLU A 536 5.21 32.43 -19.08
N LEU A 537 5.74 33.34 -18.27
CA LEU A 537 5.00 34.48 -17.74
C LEU A 537 5.65 35.79 -18.19
N GLY A 538 4.83 36.80 -18.47
CA GLY A 538 5.27 38.18 -18.64
C GLY A 538 6.00 38.73 -17.40
N SER A 539 6.75 39.81 -17.58
CA SER A 539 7.59 40.42 -16.52
C SER A 539 6.81 40.87 -15.28
N SER A 540 5.53 41.23 -15.43
CA SER A 540 4.67 41.66 -14.32
C SER A 540 4.21 40.49 -13.43
N ASP A 541 3.74 39.39 -14.04
CA ASP A 541 3.25 38.21 -13.31
C ASP A 541 4.40 37.41 -12.68
N ALA A 542 5.57 37.39 -13.32
CA ALA A 542 6.78 36.80 -12.73
C ALA A 542 7.19 37.53 -11.44
N ALA A 543 7.18 38.86 -11.44
CA ALA A 543 7.46 39.66 -10.24
C ALA A 543 6.39 39.49 -9.15
N LEU A 544 5.12 39.29 -9.53
CA LEU A 544 4.02 39.01 -8.61
C LEU A 544 4.20 37.65 -7.89
N LEU A 545 4.59 36.61 -8.64
CA LEU A 545 4.85 35.28 -8.08
C LEU A 545 6.03 35.29 -7.10
N GLU A 546 7.13 35.97 -7.45
CA GLU A 546 8.30 36.08 -6.58
C GLU A 546 7.97 36.75 -5.25
N ARG A 547 7.12 37.79 -5.26
CA ARG A 547 6.68 38.50 -4.06
C ARG A 547 5.69 37.69 -3.21
N SER A 548 4.80 36.93 -3.86
CA SER A 548 3.67 36.26 -3.20
C SER A 548 3.98 34.85 -2.69
N ARG A 549 5.13 34.26 -3.10
CA ARG A 549 5.58 32.90 -2.73
C ARG A 549 4.49 31.82 -2.89
N LEU A 550 3.73 31.88 -3.98
CA LEU A 550 2.68 30.91 -4.29
C LEU A 550 3.25 29.73 -5.09
N GLU A 551 2.85 28.50 -4.75
CA GLU A 551 3.21 27.29 -5.48
C GLU A 551 2.04 26.66 -6.23
N LEU A 552 0.80 26.87 -5.75
CA LEU A 552 -0.39 26.22 -6.32
C LEU A 552 -1.58 27.18 -6.32
N LEU A 553 -2.27 27.29 -7.46
CA LEU A 553 -3.59 27.91 -7.58
C LEU A 553 -4.64 26.83 -7.87
N VAL A 554 -5.72 26.82 -7.11
CA VAL A 554 -6.81 25.85 -7.26
C VAL A 554 -8.10 26.61 -7.59
N PRO A 555 -8.74 26.33 -8.74
CA PRO A 555 -10.01 26.95 -9.07
C PRO A 555 -11.14 26.38 -8.21
N VAL A 556 -11.91 27.28 -7.58
CA VAL A 556 -13.10 26.94 -6.79
C VAL A 556 -14.34 27.31 -7.63
N THR A 557 -14.58 26.53 -8.70
CA THR A 557 -15.68 26.64 -9.70
C THR A 557 -15.90 28.00 -10.37
N ARG A 558 -16.55 27.98 -11.54
CA ARG A 558 -16.85 29.17 -12.35
C ARG A 558 -18.35 29.24 -12.61
N PRO A 559 -19.13 30.06 -11.89
CA PRO A 559 -20.48 30.38 -12.33
C PRO A 559 -20.36 31.24 -13.59
N ALA A 560 -21.24 31.03 -14.58
CA ALA A 560 -21.20 31.77 -15.84
C ALA A 560 -21.30 33.30 -15.66
N ASP A 561 -22.00 33.76 -14.60
CA ASP A 561 -22.22 35.18 -14.26
C ASP A 561 -22.01 35.51 -12.76
N GLY A 562 -21.28 34.67 -12.02
CA GLY A 562 -21.12 34.78 -10.55
C GLY A 562 -19.73 35.20 -10.07
N PRO A 563 -19.52 35.34 -8.75
CA PRO A 563 -18.21 35.66 -8.19
C PRO A 563 -17.22 34.51 -8.43
N GLU A 564 -15.99 34.85 -8.82
CA GLU A 564 -14.92 33.89 -9.12
C GLU A 564 -14.06 33.67 -7.87
N VAL A 565 -13.86 32.41 -7.48
CA VAL A 565 -13.12 32.04 -6.26
C VAL A 565 -11.88 31.22 -6.61
N LEU A 566 -10.74 31.60 -6.04
CA LEU A 566 -9.47 30.89 -6.17
C LEU A 566 -8.92 30.55 -4.78
N LEU A 567 -8.41 29.33 -4.62
CA LEU A 567 -7.65 28.94 -3.45
C LEU A 567 -6.15 28.96 -3.81
N ALA A 568 -5.40 29.83 -3.15
CA ALA A 568 -3.98 30.02 -3.36
C ALA A 568 -3.19 29.38 -2.21
N LEU A 569 -2.19 28.56 -2.55
CA LEU A 569 -1.30 27.92 -1.57
C LEU A 569 0.15 28.24 -1.87
N GLY A 570 0.88 28.60 -0.82
CA GLY A 570 2.34 28.69 -0.80
C GLY A 570 3.00 27.33 -0.54
N PRO A 571 4.33 27.31 -0.38
CA PRO A 571 5.09 26.08 -0.13
C PRO A 571 4.63 25.40 1.16
N ARG A 572 4.72 24.07 1.21
CA ARG A 572 4.50 23.34 2.47
C ARG A 572 5.59 23.68 3.48
N ARG A 573 5.26 23.74 4.77
CA ARG A 573 6.24 23.85 5.87
C ARG A 573 7.22 22.67 5.88
N SER A 574 6.82 21.52 5.34
CA SER A 574 7.71 20.36 5.12
C SER A 574 8.66 20.53 3.92
N GLN A 575 8.44 21.55 3.09
CA GLN A 575 9.10 21.84 1.82
C GLN A 575 9.07 20.67 0.82
N GLU A 576 8.03 19.83 0.93
CA GLU A 576 7.68 18.78 -0.02
C GLU A 576 6.66 19.33 -1.03
N PRO A 577 6.82 19.05 -2.34
CA PRO A 577 5.86 19.51 -3.34
C PRO A 577 4.49 18.86 -3.11
N TYR A 578 3.42 19.55 -3.47
CA TYR A 578 2.07 18.97 -3.48
C TYR A 578 2.03 17.75 -4.41
N THR A 579 1.46 16.65 -3.91
CA THR A 579 1.29 15.41 -4.68
C THR A 579 0.00 15.43 -5.48
N ARG A 580 -0.17 14.50 -6.42
CA ARG A 580 -1.45 14.33 -7.14
C ARG A 580 -2.63 13.99 -6.24
N GLU A 581 -2.37 13.30 -5.12
CA GLU A 581 -3.40 13.01 -4.14
C GLU A 581 -3.80 14.27 -3.37
N ASP A 582 -2.83 15.16 -3.08
CA ASP A 582 -3.11 16.48 -2.49
C ASP A 582 -3.89 17.38 -3.45
N GLU A 583 -3.51 17.41 -4.73
CA GLU A 583 -4.22 18.13 -5.79
C GLU A 583 -5.68 17.64 -5.92
N ALA A 584 -5.90 16.31 -5.91
CA ALA A 584 -7.23 15.73 -5.95
C ALA A 584 -8.06 16.07 -4.71
N LEU A 585 -7.45 16.00 -3.51
CA LEU A 585 -8.11 16.39 -2.26
C LEU A 585 -8.48 17.88 -2.27
N LEU A 586 -7.59 18.76 -2.72
CA LEU A 586 -7.85 20.19 -2.85
C LEU A 586 -8.93 20.48 -3.88
N GLN A 587 -8.95 19.76 -4.99
CA GLN A 587 -10.00 19.86 -6.00
C GLN A 587 -11.35 19.41 -5.45
N ASP A 588 -11.40 18.31 -4.69
CA ASP A 588 -12.61 17.82 -4.03
C ASP A 588 -13.11 18.82 -2.98
N LEU A 589 -12.21 19.42 -2.19
CA LEU A 589 -12.51 20.46 -1.22
C LEU A 589 -13.03 21.74 -1.89
N ALA A 590 -12.39 22.18 -2.96
CA ALA A 590 -12.80 23.32 -3.77
C ALA A 590 -14.20 23.11 -4.38
N SER A 591 -14.44 21.93 -4.97
CA SER A 591 -15.72 21.55 -5.55
C SER A 591 -16.84 21.39 -4.51
N ALA A 592 -16.51 20.98 -3.29
CA ALA A 592 -17.45 20.93 -2.19
C ALA A 592 -17.87 22.33 -1.69
N CYS A 593 -16.94 23.28 -1.68
CA CYS A 593 -17.20 24.66 -1.25
C CYS A 593 -17.91 25.48 -2.31
N ALA A 594 -17.63 25.23 -3.59
CA ALA A 594 -18.31 25.81 -4.76
C ALA A 594 -19.83 25.93 -4.59
N LEU A 595 -20.47 24.84 -4.20
CA LEU A 595 -21.92 24.72 -4.00
C LEU A 595 -22.48 25.69 -2.93
N ALA A 596 -21.63 26.20 -2.04
CA ALA A 596 -22.03 27.21 -1.06
C ALA A 596 -21.73 28.64 -1.52
N PHE A 597 -20.71 28.82 -2.37
CA PHE A 597 -20.43 30.10 -3.02
C PHE A 597 -21.47 30.44 -4.10
N GLU A 598 -22.14 29.43 -4.66
CA GLU A 598 -23.27 29.58 -5.60
C GLU A 598 -24.61 29.95 -4.92
N ARG A 599 -24.72 29.83 -3.59
CA ARG A 599 -25.97 30.12 -2.86
C ARG A 599 -26.02 31.57 -2.38
N SER A 600 -27.14 32.25 -2.64
CA SER A 600 -27.37 33.62 -2.18
C SER A 600 -27.50 33.67 -0.64
N PRO A 601 -26.98 34.69 0.07
CA PRO A 601 -27.08 34.81 1.53
C PRO A 601 -28.51 34.87 2.07
N ALA A 602 -29.52 35.05 1.21
CA ALA A 602 -30.93 34.91 1.54
C ALA A 602 -31.36 33.44 1.79
N ASP A 603 -30.76 32.46 1.09
CA ASP A 603 -31.08 31.03 1.20
C ASP A 603 -30.49 30.38 2.46
N LEU A 604 -29.48 31.02 3.07
CA LEU A 604 -28.80 30.52 4.27
C LEU A 604 -29.59 30.77 5.58
N ARG A 605 -30.77 31.42 5.52
CA ARG A 605 -31.53 31.86 6.70
C ARG A 605 -32.70 30.97 7.15
N GLN A 606 -33.11 29.95 6.39
CA GLN A 606 -34.24 29.08 6.80
C GLN A 606 -33.84 27.61 6.93
N PRO A 607 -34.11 26.93 8.07
CA PRO A 607 -34.01 25.48 8.13
C PRO A 607 -35.13 24.88 7.26
N SER A 608 -34.75 24.30 6.12
CA SER A 608 -35.64 23.62 5.19
C SER A 608 -36.39 22.48 5.90
N GLY A 609 -37.67 22.69 6.17
CA GLY A 609 -38.60 21.65 6.62
C GLY A 609 -39.87 21.73 5.78
N PHE A 610 -40.72 20.73 5.86
CA PHE A 610 -41.89 20.61 4.99
C PHE A 610 -43.09 20.07 5.79
N GLY A 611 -44.30 20.27 5.28
CA GLY A 611 -45.54 19.78 5.89
C GLY A 611 -45.92 18.42 5.33
N LEU A 612 -46.30 17.49 6.20
CA LEU A 612 -46.81 16.17 5.83
C LEU A 612 -48.28 16.05 6.25
N CYS A 613 -49.17 15.69 5.33
CA CYS A 613 -50.53 15.31 5.74
C CYS A 613 -50.52 13.93 6.43
N PRO A 614 -51.02 13.80 7.68
CA PRO A 614 -51.04 12.53 8.39
C PRO A 614 -52.03 11.51 7.81
N ARG A 615 -53.04 11.97 7.04
CA ARG A 615 -54.11 11.11 6.50
C ARG A 615 -53.78 10.59 5.10
N CYS A 616 -53.54 11.47 4.13
CA CYS A 616 -53.18 11.05 2.76
C CYS A 616 -51.67 10.83 2.53
N GLY A 617 -50.82 11.24 3.48
CA GLY A 617 -49.37 11.07 3.38
C GLY A 617 -48.67 12.04 2.42
N ARG A 618 -49.36 13.00 1.80
CA ARG A 618 -48.75 13.94 0.84
C ARG A 618 -47.80 14.93 1.52
N CYS A 619 -46.67 15.20 0.89
CA CYS A 619 -45.67 16.18 1.33
C CYS A 619 -45.91 17.54 0.64
N TYR A 620 -45.80 18.62 1.38
CA TYR A 620 -46.01 20.01 0.94
C TYR A 620 -44.81 20.87 1.31
N ASP A 621 -44.41 21.80 0.43
CA ASP A 621 -43.27 22.71 0.71
C ASP A 621 -43.55 23.64 1.90
N GLN A 622 -44.82 23.96 2.13
CA GLN A 622 -45.27 24.71 3.30
C GLN A 622 -45.21 23.81 4.54
N ARG A 623 -44.58 24.28 5.62
CA ARG A 623 -44.49 23.56 6.91
C ARG A 623 -45.82 23.47 7.65
N GLU A 624 -46.63 24.51 7.52
CA GLU A 624 -47.89 24.70 8.22
C GLU A 624 -48.99 24.99 7.20
N GLY A 625 -50.20 24.54 7.48
CA GLY A 625 -51.32 24.67 6.57
C GLY A 625 -52.30 23.51 6.71
N ARG A 626 -53.22 23.41 5.74
CA ARG A 626 -54.16 22.30 5.60
C ARG A 626 -53.91 21.58 4.29
N CYS A 627 -54.10 20.28 4.31
CA CYS A 627 -54.01 19.44 3.13
C CYS A 627 -55.11 19.80 2.11
N GLU A 628 -54.74 19.99 0.85
CA GLU A 628 -55.69 20.32 -0.24
C GLU A 628 -56.63 19.16 -0.57
N THR A 629 -56.27 17.92 -0.21
CA THR A 629 -57.03 16.71 -0.56
C THR A 629 -58.06 16.32 0.48
N ASP A 630 -57.77 16.52 1.77
CA ASP A 630 -58.59 16.03 2.88
C ASP A 630 -58.83 17.08 3.99
N GLY A 631 -58.30 18.29 3.87
CA GLY A 631 -58.51 19.40 4.82
C GLY A 631 -57.73 19.29 6.14
N GLU A 632 -56.95 18.21 6.32
CA GLU A 632 -56.28 17.88 7.57
C GLU A 632 -55.07 18.78 7.82
N ARG A 633 -54.78 19.10 9.09
CA ARG A 633 -53.65 19.96 9.45
C ARG A 633 -52.31 19.27 9.13
N LEU A 634 -51.41 19.99 8.46
CA LEU A 634 -50.09 19.48 8.12
C LEU A 634 -49.24 19.28 9.38
N ARG A 635 -48.57 18.12 9.48
CA ARG A 635 -47.56 17.82 10.49
C ARG A 635 -46.21 18.35 10.01
N PRO A 636 -45.59 19.33 10.71
CA PRO A 636 -44.31 19.87 10.30
C PRO A 636 -43.20 18.84 10.51
N LEU A 637 -42.34 18.66 9.51
CA LEU A 637 -41.17 17.80 9.56
C LEU A 637 -39.88 18.63 9.55
N PRO A 638 -38.92 18.37 10.46
CA PRO A 638 -37.78 19.26 10.73
C PRO A 638 -36.60 19.10 9.76
N PHE A 639 -36.80 18.54 8.57
CA PHE A 639 -35.75 18.18 7.62
C PHE A 639 -36.18 18.50 6.18
N PRO A 640 -35.24 18.72 5.24
CA PRO A 640 -35.59 19.16 3.90
C PRO A 640 -36.45 18.13 3.17
N ARG A 641 -37.42 18.64 2.40
CA ARG A 641 -38.20 17.83 1.46
C ARG A 641 -37.33 17.24 0.34
N ARG A 642 -36.22 17.90 0.01
CA ARG A 642 -35.24 17.44 -0.98
C ARG A 642 -34.01 16.87 -0.27
N LEU A 643 -33.80 15.56 -0.37
CA LEU A 643 -32.68 14.87 0.25
C LEU A 643 -31.47 14.88 -0.69
N ALA A 644 -30.29 15.12 -0.13
CA ALA A 644 -29.01 15.18 -0.87
C ALA A 644 -29.05 16.08 -2.12
N GLY A 645 -29.94 17.08 -2.14
CA GLY A 645 -30.13 17.97 -3.30
C GLY A 645 -30.68 17.30 -4.56
N ARG A 646 -31.20 16.06 -4.48
CA ARG A 646 -31.59 15.26 -5.65
C ARG A 646 -32.93 14.54 -5.52
N TYR A 647 -33.25 14.03 -4.33
CA TYR A 647 -34.44 13.20 -4.13
C TYR A 647 -35.55 14.02 -3.48
N HIS A 648 -36.53 14.44 -4.29
CA HIS A 648 -37.63 15.27 -3.83
C HIS A 648 -38.80 14.41 -3.31
N LEU A 649 -39.09 14.48 -2.01
CA LEU A 649 -40.12 13.66 -1.35
C LEU A 649 -41.53 14.12 -1.76
N LEU A 650 -42.34 13.19 -2.28
CA LEU A 650 -43.68 13.43 -2.78
C LEU A 650 -44.76 13.03 -1.77
N ARG A 651 -44.65 11.83 -1.22
CA ARG A 651 -45.68 11.19 -0.38
C ARG A 651 -45.05 10.14 0.54
N GLN A 652 -45.54 9.99 1.76
CA GLN A 652 -45.22 8.88 2.65
C GLN A 652 -45.95 7.61 2.20
N LEU A 653 -45.20 6.50 2.06
CA LEU A 653 -45.71 5.18 1.68
C LEU A 653 -45.97 4.29 2.90
N GLY A 654 -45.19 4.45 3.96
CA GLY A 654 -45.33 3.68 5.19
C GLY A 654 -44.34 4.10 6.26
N GLU A 655 -44.66 3.79 7.52
CA GLU A 655 -43.84 4.09 8.70
C GLU A 655 -43.74 2.84 9.56
N GLY A 656 -42.53 2.53 10.06
CA GLY A 656 -42.29 1.40 10.93
C GLY A 656 -41.10 1.62 11.86
N GLY A 657 -40.83 0.68 12.75
CA GLY A 657 -39.80 0.83 13.80
C GLY A 657 -38.37 1.08 13.28
N MET A 658 -38.08 0.71 12.02
CA MET A 658 -36.76 0.92 11.41
C MET A 658 -36.64 2.22 10.61
N GLY A 659 -37.74 2.94 10.41
CA GLY A 659 -37.77 4.13 9.58
C GLY A 659 -39.07 4.34 8.81
N THR A 660 -39.06 5.39 7.99
CA THR A 660 -40.21 5.83 7.19
C THR A 660 -39.87 5.77 5.71
N VAL A 661 -40.76 5.20 4.90
CA VAL A 661 -40.59 5.09 3.46
C VAL A 661 -41.43 6.16 2.76
N TYR A 662 -40.80 6.88 1.85
CA TYR A 662 -41.41 7.91 1.03
C TYR A 662 -41.31 7.55 -0.45
N GLU A 663 -42.32 7.92 -1.21
CA GLU A 663 -42.22 8.09 -2.63
C GLU A 663 -41.46 9.40 -2.92
N ALA A 664 -40.49 9.36 -3.82
CA ALA A 664 -39.72 10.54 -4.22
C ALA A 664 -39.51 10.58 -5.73
N ARG A 665 -39.26 11.78 -6.24
CA ARG A 665 -38.72 11.99 -7.60
C ARG A 665 -37.21 12.12 -7.51
N ASP A 666 -36.50 11.26 -8.22
CA ASP A 666 -35.09 11.44 -8.53
C ASP A 666 -35.01 12.51 -9.63
N GLU A 667 -34.65 13.74 -9.27
CA GLU A 667 -34.64 14.87 -10.19
C GLU A 667 -33.49 14.78 -11.22
N ALA A 668 -32.41 14.04 -10.92
CA ALA A 668 -31.28 13.89 -11.83
C ALA A 668 -31.54 12.85 -12.94
N LEU A 669 -32.33 11.82 -12.64
CA LEU A 669 -32.70 10.76 -13.60
C LEU A 669 -34.18 10.80 -14.01
N GLU A 670 -34.90 11.84 -13.58
CA GLU A 670 -36.32 12.10 -13.84
C GLU A 670 -37.26 10.91 -13.63
N ARG A 671 -37.04 10.10 -12.59
CA ARG A 671 -37.82 8.89 -12.30
C ARG A 671 -38.38 8.86 -10.88
N ARG A 672 -39.46 8.10 -10.68
CA ARG A 672 -40.01 7.84 -9.33
C ARG A 672 -39.23 6.73 -8.64
N VAL A 673 -38.95 6.92 -7.36
CA VAL A 673 -38.19 6.00 -6.50
C VAL A 673 -38.83 5.91 -5.12
N ALA A 674 -38.57 4.83 -4.40
CA ALA A 674 -38.88 4.74 -2.97
C ALA A 674 -37.64 5.12 -2.16
N VAL A 675 -37.80 5.99 -1.17
CA VAL A 675 -36.73 6.45 -0.27
C VAL A 675 -37.08 6.07 1.16
N LYS A 676 -36.30 5.17 1.75
CA LYS A 676 -36.45 4.79 3.16
C LYS A 676 -35.49 5.60 4.02
N LEU A 677 -36.05 6.47 4.87
CA LEU A 677 -35.35 7.21 5.90
C LEU A 677 -35.17 6.31 7.12
N ILE A 678 -33.92 6.04 7.52
CA ILE A 678 -33.61 5.19 8.67
C ILE A 678 -33.82 5.97 9.96
N ALA A 679 -34.42 5.32 10.95
CA ALA A 679 -34.66 5.93 12.26
C ALA A 679 -33.34 6.34 12.93
N GLU A 680 -33.34 7.52 13.56
CA GLU A 680 -32.13 8.16 14.10
C GLU A 680 -31.43 7.31 15.17
N HIS A 681 -32.18 6.57 16.00
CA HIS A 681 -31.65 5.69 17.03
C HIS A 681 -30.81 4.51 16.48
N LEU A 682 -30.98 4.14 15.21
CA LEU A 682 -30.24 3.05 14.56
C LEU A 682 -28.91 3.54 13.94
N VAL A 683 -28.75 4.85 13.77
CA VAL A 683 -27.58 5.47 13.11
C VAL A 683 -26.94 6.55 14.01
N GLY A 684 -27.35 6.61 15.29
CA GLY A 684 -26.95 7.66 16.23
C GLY A 684 -25.45 7.73 16.54
N SER A 685 -24.69 6.67 16.24
CA SER A 685 -23.22 6.64 16.40
C SER A 685 -22.47 6.63 15.07
N GLU A 686 -21.25 7.19 15.07
CA GLU A 686 -20.38 7.19 13.89
C GLU A 686 -20.04 5.77 13.40
N GLN A 687 -19.90 4.82 14.33
CA GLN A 687 -19.69 3.41 14.00
C GLN A 687 -20.90 2.78 13.30
N ALA A 688 -22.13 3.10 13.74
CA ALA A 688 -23.35 2.65 13.07
C ALA A 688 -23.48 3.25 11.66
N ALA A 689 -23.17 4.54 11.49
CA ALA A 689 -23.15 5.17 10.17
C ALA A 689 -22.11 4.54 9.20
N LEU A 690 -20.95 4.12 9.71
CA LEU A 690 -19.94 3.42 8.91
C LEU A 690 -20.38 2.01 8.53
N ARG A 691 -20.97 1.25 9.46
CA ARG A 691 -21.57 -0.06 9.16
C ARG A 691 -22.67 0.05 8.12
N PHE A 692 -23.56 1.04 8.25
CA PHE A 692 -24.65 1.30 7.31
C PHE A 692 -24.13 1.53 5.90
N ARG A 693 -23.13 2.40 5.75
CA ARG A 693 -22.49 2.67 4.45
C ARG A 693 -21.85 1.43 3.85
N HIS A 694 -21.19 0.62 4.67
CA HIS A 694 -20.55 -0.61 4.21
C HIS A 694 -21.58 -1.62 3.70
N GLU A 695 -22.65 -1.85 4.46
CA GLU A 695 -23.70 -2.80 4.12
C GLU A 695 -24.57 -2.32 2.95
N ALA A 696 -24.98 -1.05 2.94
CA ALA A 696 -25.71 -0.46 1.84
C ALA A 696 -24.91 -0.52 0.53
N LYS A 697 -23.58 -0.36 0.58
CA LYS A 697 -22.71 -0.50 -0.59
C LYS A 697 -22.64 -1.94 -1.11
N ILE A 698 -22.62 -2.93 -0.23
CA ILE A 698 -22.65 -4.35 -0.62
C ILE A 698 -24.00 -4.64 -1.28
N ALA A 699 -25.07 -4.16 -0.66
CA ALA A 699 -26.45 -4.34 -1.10
C ALA A 699 -26.75 -3.70 -2.48
N ALA A 700 -26.28 -2.47 -2.72
CA ALA A 700 -26.47 -1.76 -3.98
C ALA A 700 -25.77 -2.40 -5.19
N ARG A 701 -24.79 -3.30 -4.96
CA ARG A 701 -24.12 -4.05 -6.03
C ARG A 701 -24.89 -5.31 -6.43
N PHE A 702 -25.98 -5.62 -5.74
CA PHE A 702 -26.74 -6.83 -5.94
C PHE A 702 -28.07 -6.54 -6.65
N ALA A 703 -28.27 -7.19 -7.79
CA ALA A 703 -29.50 -7.10 -8.56
C ALA A 703 -30.01 -8.52 -8.84
N HIS A 704 -31.28 -8.76 -8.50
CA HIS A 704 -31.97 -10.02 -8.76
C HIS A 704 -33.46 -9.74 -8.97
N PRO A 705 -34.15 -10.43 -9.89
CA PRO A 705 -35.58 -10.18 -10.15
C PRO A 705 -36.47 -10.28 -8.91
N ASN A 706 -36.12 -11.15 -7.96
CA ASN A 706 -36.89 -11.37 -6.73
C ASN A 706 -36.38 -10.62 -5.49
N LEU A 707 -35.49 -9.64 -5.68
CA LEU A 707 -35.05 -8.74 -4.62
C LEU A 707 -35.28 -7.30 -5.01
N VAL A 708 -35.57 -6.46 -4.02
CA VAL A 708 -35.66 -5.03 -4.24
C VAL A 708 -34.29 -4.47 -4.66
N THR A 709 -34.30 -3.70 -5.73
CA THR A 709 -33.11 -3.07 -6.30
C THR A 709 -32.83 -1.79 -5.55
N ILE A 710 -31.63 -1.67 -5.01
CA ILE A 710 -31.15 -0.46 -4.35
C ILE A 710 -30.38 0.36 -5.38
N TYR A 711 -30.85 1.57 -5.64
CA TYR A 711 -30.25 2.48 -6.62
C TYR A 711 -29.16 3.36 -6.00
N ASP A 712 -29.37 3.81 -4.76
CA ASP A 712 -28.47 4.74 -4.10
C ASP A 712 -28.64 4.67 -2.58
N PHE A 713 -27.69 5.22 -1.83
CA PHE A 713 -27.77 5.39 -0.39
C PHE A 713 -27.02 6.64 0.04
N GLY A 714 -27.44 7.25 1.13
CA GLY A 714 -26.79 8.45 1.64
C GLY A 714 -26.98 8.66 3.13
N ILE A 715 -26.27 9.64 3.64
CA ILE A 715 -26.47 10.17 4.99
C ILE A 715 -26.54 11.69 4.83
N ASP A 716 -27.71 12.27 5.06
CA ASP A 716 -27.90 13.72 5.06
C ASP A 716 -27.84 14.29 6.48
N ALA A 717 -27.53 15.57 6.61
CA ALA A 717 -27.33 16.22 7.91
C ALA A 717 -28.67 16.38 8.68
N PRO A 718 -28.68 16.25 10.02
CA PRO A 718 -27.53 16.05 10.91
C PRO A 718 -27.08 14.59 11.12
N ARG A 719 -27.81 13.56 10.66
CA ARG A 719 -27.42 12.12 10.77
C ARG A 719 -28.41 11.15 10.10
N ARG A 720 -29.17 11.63 9.12
CA ARG A 720 -30.29 10.89 8.54
C ARG A 720 -29.81 10.00 7.40
N ALA A 721 -29.61 8.73 7.71
CA ALA A 721 -29.36 7.73 6.69
C ALA A 721 -30.62 7.51 5.84
N PHE A 722 -30.43 7.33 4.55
CA PHE A 722 -31.51 6.97 3.63
C PHE A 722 -31.04 5.93 2.61
N LEU A 723 -31.97 5.08 2.18
CA LEU A 723 -31.82 4.18 1.05
C LEU A 723 -32.79 4.56 -0.06
N VAL A 724 -32.28 4.60 -1.29
CA VAL A 724 -33.08 4.80 -2.50
C VAL A 724 -33.22 3.48 -3.21
N MET A 725 -34.45 3.06 -3.46
CA MET A 725 -34.78 1.77 -4.05
C MET A 725 -35.85 1.92 -5.12
N GLU A 726 -36.07 0.86 -5.88
CA GLU A 726 -37.17 0.81 -6.85
C GLU A 726 -38.52 1.02 -6.17
N LEU A 727 -39.37 1.84 -6.80
CA LEU A 727 -40.75 2.01 -6.38
C LEU A 727 -41.56 0.84 -6.92
N LEU A 728 -42.28 0.13 -6.05
CA LEU A 728 -43.12 -1.00 -6.41
C LEU A 728 -44.59 -0.68 -6.23
N ASP A 729 -45.40 -1.06 -7.22
CA ASP A 729 -46.86 -0.97 -7.16
C ASP A 729 -47.44 -2.37 -6.86
N GLY A 730 -48.25 -2.48 -5.81
CA GLY A 730 -48.77 -3.77 -5.34
C GLY A 730 -49.08 -3.77 -3.85
N ALA A 731 -49.04 -4.95 -3.23
CA ALA A 731 -49.30 -5.14 -1.81
C ALA A 731 -48.30 -6.12 -1.19
N THR A 732 -48.11 -6.03 0.13
CA THR A 732 -47.31 -7.03 0.87
C THR A 732 -48.08 -8.34 1.02
N LEU A 733 -47.37 -9.46 1.18
CA LEU A 733 -47.97 -10.75 1.47
C LEU A 733 -48.79 -10.70 2.76
N ARG A 734 -48.37 -9.91 3.76
CA ARG A 734 -49.17 -9.68 4.97
C ARG A 734 -50.54 -9.07 4.65
N GLN A 735 -50.58 -8.04 3.81
CA GLN A 735 -51.85 -7.40 3.41
C GLN A 735 -52.74 -8.38 2.63
N LYS A 736 -52.15 -9.18 1.74
CA LYS A 736 -52.87 -10.23 1.02
C LYS A 736 -53.45 -11.27 1.99
N LEU A 737 -52.65 -11.80 2.92
CA LEU A 737 -53.12 -12.77 3.92
C LEU A 737 -54.17 -12.19 4.86
N ALA A 738 -54.08 -10.91 5.24
CA ALA A 738 -55.12 -10.25 6.02
C ALA A 738 -56.47 -10.17 5.27
N ALA A 739 -56.42 -10.04 3.94
CA ALA A 739 -57.63 -9.95 3.11
C ALA A 739 -58.27 -11.32 2.82
N VAL A 740 -57.47 -12.37 2.60
CA VAL A 740 -57.98 -13.69 2.16
C VAL A 740 -57.81 -14.81 3.19
N GLY A 741 -57.17 -14.54 4.34
CA GLY A 741 -56.85 -15.50 5.40
C GLY A 741 -55.66 -16.39 5.06
N ARG A 742 -55.73 -17.14 3.96
CA ARG A 742 -54.67 -18.05 3.47
C ARG A 742 -54.67 -18.13 1.94
N LEU A 743 -53.56 -18.57 1.34
CA LEU A 743 -53.48 -18.80 -0.10
C LEU A 743 -53.74 -20.26 -0.45
N ALA A 744 -54.27 -20.51 -1.65
CA ALA A 744 -54.35 -21.86 -2.20
C ALA A 744 -52.94 -22.40 -2.47
N SER A 745 -52.72 -23.72 -2.33
CA SER A 745 -51.39 -24.34 -2.45
C SER A 745 -50.63 -23.94 -3.73
N PRO A 746 -51.24 -23.88 -4.93
CA PRO A 746 -50.55 -23.45 -6.14
C PRO A 746 -50.09 -21.97 -6.09
N GLU A 747 -50.92 -21.07 -5.55
CA GLU A 747 -50.61 -19.64 -5.39
C GLU A 747 -49.50 -19.44 -4.35
N ALA A 748 -49.59 -20.16 -3.23
CA ALA A 748 -48.56 -20.16 -2.19
C ALA A 748 -47.21 -20.63 -2.73
N LEU A 749 -47.17 -21.75 -3.46
CA LEU A 749 -45.95 -22.28 -4.07
C LEU A 749 -45.35 -21.33 -5.11
N ALA A 750 -46.18 -20.70 -5.95
CA ALA A 750 -45.71 -19.71 -6.92
C ALA A 750 -45.02 -18.51 -6.24
N CYS A 751 -45.60 -18.04 -5.13
CA CYS A 751 -45.00 -16.97 -4.33
C CYS A 751 -43.71 -17.42 -3.64
N LEU A 752 -43.74 -18.54 -2.91
CA LEU A 752 -42.60 -19.06 -2.15
C LEU A 752 -41.43 -19.45 -3.05
N ARG A 753 -41.68 -19.89 -4.28
CA ARG A 753 -40.63 -20.17 -5.27
C ARG A 753 -39.79 -18.95 -5.59
N GLN A 754 -40.44 -17.82 -5.78
CA GLN A 754 -39.77 -16.56 -6.05
C GLN A 754 -39.02 -16.03 -4.82
N VAL A 755 -39.59 -16.18 -3.62
CA VAL A 755 -38.91 -15.86 -2.35
C VAL A 755 -37.66 -16.73 -2.17
N ALA A 756 -37.77 -18.04 -2.39
CA ALA A 756 -36.66 -18.98 -2.29
C ALA A 756 -35.54 -18.63 -3.27
N ALA A 757 -35.88 -18.31 -4.54
CA ALA A 757 -34.90 -17.87 -5.53
C ALA A 757 -34.12 -16.61 -5.08
N GLY A 758 -34.81 -15.62 -4.49
CA GLY A 758 -34.17 -14.44 -3.92
C GLY A 758 -33.19 -14.77 -2.77
N LEU A 759 -33.58 -15.67 -1.86
CA LEU A 759 -32.73 -16.09 -0.75
C LEU A 759 -31.51 -16.91 -1.21
N GLU A 760 -31.67 -17.81 -2.17
CA GLU A 760 -30.54 -18.55 -2.73
C GLU A 760 -29.51 -17.63 -3.37
N ALA A 761 -29.98 -16.61 -4.10
CA ALA A 761 -29.11 -15.63 -4.72
C ALA A 761 -28.29 -14.86 -3.66
N LEU A 762 -28.90 -14.49 -2.53
CA LEU A 762 -28.19 -13.87 -1.40
C LEU A 762 -27.19 -14.82 -0.74
N HIS A 763 -27.61 -16.05 -0.43
CA HIS A 763 -26.79 -17.05 0.26
C HIS A 763 -25.57 -17.46 -0.56
N ALA A 764 -25.70 -17.54 -1.90
CA ALA A 764 -24.60 -17.79 -2.83
C ALA A 764 -23.50 -16.70 -2.81
N LYS A 765 -23.81 -15.52 -2.27
CA LYS A 765 -22.86 -14.41 -2.05
C LYS A 765 -22.46 -14.27 -0.58
N SER A 766 -22.73 -15.28 0.24
CA SER A 766 -22.49 -15.28 1.69
C SER A 766 -23.21 -14.14 2.42
N MET A 767 -24.34 -13.68 1.89
CA MET A 767 -25.21 -12.69 2.53
C MET A 767 -26.43 -13.40 3.12
N VAL A 768 -26.93 -12.91 4.26
CA VAL A 768 -28.12 -13.42 4.94
C VAL A 768 -29.10 -12.25 5.09
N HIS A 769 -30.39 -12.47 4.81
CA HIS A 769 -31.43 -11.45 4.78
C HIS A 769 -31.83 -10.98 6.19
N ARG A 770 -31.91 -11.88 7.17
CA ARG A 770 -32.15 -11.64 8.62
C ARG A 770 -33.53 -11.07 9.01
N ASP A 771 -34.43 -10.85 8.05
CA ASP A 771 -35.78 -10.28 8.28
C ASP A 771 -36.80 -10.80 7.26
N VAL A 772 -36.75 -12.09 6.94
CA VAL A 772 -37.77 -12.72 6.09
C VAL A 772 -39.07 -12.79 6.89
N LYS A 773 -40.14 -12.17 6.38
CA LYS A 773 -41.49 -12.15 6.97
C LYS A 773 -42.50 -11.64 5.94
N PRO A 774 -43.82 -11.87 6.11
CA PRO A 774 -44.82 -11.50 5.10
C PRO A 774 -44.89 -9.99 4.80
N GLU A 775 -44.49 -9.13 5.74
CA GLU A 775 -44.42 -7.67 5.52
C GLU A 775 -43.30 -7.27 4.54
N ASN A 776 -42.25 -8.09 4.44
CA ASN A 776 -41.10 -7.88 3.55
C ASN A 776 -41.20 -8.68 2.24
N VAL A 777 -42.30 -9.40 2.01
CA VAL A 777 -42.58 -10.06 0.73
C VAL A 777 -43.58 -9.21 -0.03
N PHE A 778 -43.14 -8.56 -1.11
CA PHE A 778 -43.99 -7.67 -1.90
C PHE A 778 -44.45 -8.35 -3.18
N LEU A 779 -45.76 -8.32 -3.43
CA LEU A 779 -46.39 -8.84 -4.64
C LEU A 779 -46.54 -7.67 -5.62
N ALA A 780 -45.61 -7.55 -6.57
CA ALA A 780 -45.58 -6.46 -7.53
C ALA A 780 -46.46 -6.76 -8.75
N GLY A 781 -47.38 -5.84 -9.06
CA GLY A 781 -48.38 -5.98 -10.12
C GLY A 781 -49.77 -6.40 -9.62
N ARG A 782 -50.78 -6.26 -10.48
CA ARG A 782 -52.19 -6.64 -10.20
C ARG A 782 -52.60 -7.99 -10.82
N ASP A 783 -51.68 -8.63 -11.54
CA ASP A 783 -51.89 -9.90 -12.25
C ASP A 783 -51.67 -11.10 -11.31
N PRO A 784 -52.43 -12.21 -11.43
CA PRO A 784 -52.11 -13.49 -10.77
C PRO A 784 -50.67 -14.02 -10.99
N GLN A 785 -49.93 -13.56 -12.00
CA GLN A 785 -48.48 -13.80 -12.17
C GLN A 785 -47.59 -12.69 -11.57
N ALA A 786 -48.07 -11.99 -10.53
CA ALA A 786 -47.32 -10.94 -9.85
C ALA A 786 -45.88 -11.36 -9.52
N ARG A 787 -44.93 -10.48 -9.85
CA ARG A 787 -43.51 -10.70 -9.51
C ARG A 787 -43.34 -10.48 -8.02
N VAL A 788 -42.75 -11.45 -7.33
CA VAL A 788 -42.48 -11.32 -5.90
C VAL A 788 -41.11 -10.69 -5.70
N LYS A 789 -41.06 -9.64 -4.88
CA LYS A 789 -39.83 -8.95 -4.47
C LYS A 789 -39.67 -9.03 -2.95
N LEU A 790 -38.54 -9.54 -2.50
CA LEU A 790 -38.13 -9.44 -1.12
C LEU A 790 -37.58 -8.04 -0.84
N LEU A 791 -38.17 -7.37 0.14
CA LEU A 791 -37.83 -6.02 0.61
C LEU A 791 -36.87 -6.10 1.81
N ASP A 792 -36.13 -5.01 2.05
CA ASP A 792 -35.44 -4.76 3.32
C ASP A 792 -34.47 -5.87 3.78
N PHE A 793 -33.54 -6.29 2.91
CA PHE A 793 -32.52 -7.25 3.31
C PHE A 793 -31.45 -6.61 4.21
N GLY A 794 -31.47 -6.97 5.50
CA GLY A 794 -30.37 -6.94 6.48
C GLY A 794 -29.67 -5.63 6.88
N ILE A 795 -29.62 -4.61 6.01
CA ILE A 795 -28.74 -3.42 6.12
C ILE A 795 -28.95 -2.63 7.41
N VAL A 796 -30.16 -2.67 7.96
CA VAL A 796 -30.51 -1.93 9.18
C VAL A 796 -30.36 -2.80 10.43
N LYS A 797 -30.51 -4.13 10.30
CA LYS A 797 -30.41 -5.07 11.42
C LYS A 797 -28.98 -5.33 11.86
N ALA A 798 -28.01 -5.32 10.94
CA ALA A 798 -26.61 -5.47 11.30
C ALA A 798 -25.99 -4.20 11.93
N LEU A 799 -26.75 -3.09 11.98
CA LEU A 799 -26.41 -1.90 12.77
C LEU A 799 -26.71 -2.05 14.26
N GLY A 800 -27.68 -2.93 14.58
CA GLY A 800 -28.33 -3.03 15.89
C GLY A 800 -28.35 -4.45 16.45
N ASP A 801 -27.28 -5.24 16.27
CA ASP A 801 -27.03 -6.47 17.05
C ASP A 801 -26.75 -6.10 18.53
N GLY A 802 -27.73 -5.46 19.16
CA GLY A 802 -27.85 -5.22 20.60
C GLY A 802 -28.70 -6.31 21.24
N ASP A 803 -28.56 -6.44 22.55
CA ASP A 803 -29.14 -7.45 23.41
C ASP A 803 -30.68 -7.64 23.20
N PRO A 804 -31.17 -8.83 22.80
CA PRO A 804 -32.58 -9.22 22.82
C PRO A 804 -33.24 -9.11 24.21
N ALA A 805 -32.46 -8.90 25.27
CA ALA A 805 -32.91 -8.65 26.63
C ALA A 805 -33.10 -7.16 26.99
N ASP A 806 -33.02 -6.19 26.04
CA ASP A 806 -33.32 -4.78 26.38
C ASP A 806 -34.76 -4.64 26.94
N PRO A 807 -34.93 -4.19 28.20
CA PRO A 807 -36.23 -4.05 28.86
C PRO A 807 -37.13 -2.96 28.28
N ARG A 808 -36.67 -2.17 27.30
CA ARG A 808 -37.36 -0.97 26.80
C ARG A 808 -38.50 -1.20 25.80
N THR A 809 -38.76 -2.44 25.37
CA THR A 809 -40.04 -2.78 24.71
C THR A 809 -41.09 -3.09 25.79
N ARG A 810 -41.74 -2.05 26.32
CA ARG A 810 -43.00 -2.18 27.06
C ARG A 810 -44.13 -2.45 26.06
N ASP A 811 -44.96 -3.43 26.41
CA ASP A 811 -46.19 -3.94 25.78
C ASP A 811 -46.06 -4.80 24.49
N GLY A 812 -46.33 -6.11 24.65
CA GLY A 812 -46.48 -7.11 23.57
C GLY A 812 -45.18 -7.71 23.02
N LEU A 813 -45.21 -8.96 22.50
CA LEU A 813 -44.10 -9.44 21.65
C LEU A 813 -44.10 -8.61 20.35
N PRO A 814 -43.02 -7.91 20.01
CA PRO A 814 -42.90 -7.30 18.69
C PRO A 814 -43.03 -8.38 17.61
N GLY A 815 -43.88 -8.19 16.60
CA GLY A 815 -44.11 -9.17 15.51
C GLY A 815 -42.83 -9.62 14.77
N THR A 816 -41.76 -8.81 14.82
CA THR A 816 -40.42 -9.16 14.29
C THR A 816 -39.73 -10.31 15.06
N LEU A 817 -40.07 -10.56 16.33
CA LEU A 817 -39.53 -11.68 17.10
C LEU A 817 -40.03 -13.04 16.60
N ARG A 818 -41.28 -13.10 16.11
CA ARG A 818 -41.96 -14.35 15.69
C ARG A 818 -41.19 -15.12 14.61
N TYR A 819 -40.39 -14.44 13.79
CA TYR A 819 -39.64 -15.05 12.70
C TYR A 819 -38.19 -15.42 13.07
N MET A 820 -37.78 -15.25 14.34
CA MET A 820 -36.41 -15.55 14.77
C MET A 820 -36.17 -17.05 14.94
N ALA A 821 -35.05 -17.52 14.37
CA ALA A 821 -34.61 -18.90 14.51
C ALA A 821 -34.10 -19.21 15.94
N PRO A 822 -34.18 -20.47 16.41
CA PRO A 822 -33.67 -20.90 17.72
C PRO A 822 -32.21 -20.50 17.95
N GLU A 823 -31.35 -20.72 16.96
CA GLU A 823 -29.93 -20.37 17.00
C GLU A 823 -29.70 -18.85 17.17
N ARG A 824 -30.58 -18.02 16.58
CA ARG A 824 -30.53 -16.57 16.77
C ARG A 824 -30.92 -16.16 18.19
N LEU A 825 -31.90 -16.84 18.80
CA LEU A 825 -32.30 -16.64 20.19
C LEU A 825 -31.24 -17.12 21.20
N ARG A 826 -30.31 -17.98 20.75
CA ARG A 826 -29.13 -18.44 21.49
C ARG A 826 -27.87 -17.61 21.22
N PHE A 827 -27.98 -16.53 20.44
CA PHE A 827 -26.86 -15.66 20.07
C PHE A 827 -25.75 -16.35 19.26
N GLU A 828 -26.11 -17.40 18.52
CA GLU A 828 -25.17 -18.06 17.63
C GLU A 828 -24.82 -17.15 16.44
N ALA A 829 -23.81 -17.52 15.66
CA ALA A 829 -23.37 -16.71 14.52
C ALA A 829 -24.45 -16.64 13.43
N VAL A 830 -24.49 -15.52 12.71
CA VAL A 830 -25.40 -15.33 11.57
C VAL A 830 -25.12 -16.39 10.51
N ALA A 831 -26.14 -17.15 10.14
CA ALA A 831 -26.06 -18.22 9.16
C ALA A 831 -27.28 -18.23 8.21
N PRO A 832 -27.15 -18.80 7.00
CA PRO A 832 -28.28 -19.00 6.07
C PRO A 832 -29.49 -19.70 6.70
N SER A 833 -29.26 -20.58 7.69
CA SER A 833 -30.32 -21.31 8.40
C SER A 833 -31.36 -20.39 9.08
N TRP A 834 -30.98 -19.14 9.40
CA TRP A 834 -31.88 -18.15 9.98
C TRP A 834 -32.98 -17.75 8.99
N ASP A 835 -32.62 -17.55 7.72
CA ASP A 835 -33.59 -17.19 6.68
C ASP A 835 -34.44 -18.40 6.29
N LEU A 836 -33.89 -19.62 6.34
CA LEU A 836 -34.62 -20.86 6.05
C LEU A 836 -35.70 -21.13 7.10
N TRP A 837 -35.39 -20.91 8.38
CA TRP A 837 -36.38 -20.96 9.45
C TRP A 837 -37.52 -19.96 9.21
N ALA A 838 -37.16 -18.71 8.92
CA ALA A 838 -38.15 -17.66 8.67
C ALA A 838 -38.99 -17.93 7.42
N LEU A 839 -38.39 -18.48 6.36
CA LEU A 839 -39.09 -18.94 5.15
C LEU A 839 -40.08 -20.07 5.48
N ALA A 840 -39.71 -21.03 6.33
CA ALA A 840 -40.62 -22.08 6.77
C ALA A 840 -41.83 -21.52 7.54
N ILE A 841 -41.64 -20.50 8.39
CA ILE A 841 -42.75 -19.81 9.06
C ILE A 841 -43.65 -19.12 8.04
N VAL A 842 -43.08 -18.38 7.08
CA VAL A 842 -43.86 -17.73 6.01
C VAL A 842 -44.64 -18.77 5.20
N ALA A 843 -44.04 -19.91 4.88
CA ALA A 843 -44.73 -20.99 4.17
C ALA A 843 -45.91 -21.55 4.99
N TYR A 844 -45.70 -21.81 6.29
CA TYR A 844 -46.74 -22.29 7.19
C TYR A 844 -47.89 -21.28 7.32
N GLU A 845 -47.60 -20.00 7.56
CA GLU A 845 -48.61 -18.94 7.65
C GLU A 845 -49.38 -18.78 6.34
N THR A 846 -48.68 -18.86 5.20
CA THR A 846 -49.31 -18.68 3.89
C THR A 846 -50.31 -19.79 3.58
N LEU A 847 -50.00 -21.03 3.99
CA LEU A 847 -50.84 -22.21 3.73
C LEU A 847 -51.96 -22.38 4.77
N THR A 848 -51.70 -22.04 6.03
CA THR A 848 -52.65 -22.30 7.13
C THR A 848 -53.45 -21.07 7.56
N GLY A 849 -52.90 -19.86 7.35
CA GLY A 849 -53.41 -18.61 7.91
C GLY A 849 -53.00 -18.39 9.38
N PHE A 850 -52.26 -19.30 10.00
CA PHE A 850 -51.90 -19.26 11.42
C PHE A 850 -50.37 -19.30 11.60
N TYR A 851 -49.91 -18.77 12.73
CA TYR A 851 -48.50 -18.87 13.14
C TYR A 851 -48.21 -20.28 13.73
N PRO A 852 -47.07 -20.92 13.43
CA PRO A 852 -46.80 -22.33 13.77
C PRO A 852 -46.60 -22.64 15.26
N PHE A 853 -46.26 -21.66 16.11
CA PHE A 853 -45.96 -21.92 17.53
C PHE A 853 -47.02 -21.31 18.44
N ALA A 854 -47.45 -22.05 19.47
CA ALA A 854 -48.34 -21.51 20.49
C ALA A 854 -47.65 -20.38 21.29
N GLU A 855 -48.35 -19.28 21.53
CA GLU A 855 -47.82 -18.06 22.15
C GLU A 855 -48.72 -17.47 23.26
N PRO A 856 -49.07 -18.23 24.32
CA PRO A 856 -49.88 -17.69 25.42
C PRO A 856 -49.16 -16.56 26.16
N ASP A 857 -47.82 -16.60 26.21
CA ASP A 857 -46.96 -15.54 26.72
C ASP A 857 -45.55 -15.60 26.06
N ARG A 858 -44.70 -14.59 26.30
CA ARG A 858 -43.36 -14.49 25.71
C ARG A 858 -42.41 -15.59 26.14
N ALA A 859 -42.52 -16.09 27.37
CA ALA A 859 -41.67 -17.17 27.86
C ALA A 859 -42.10 -18.52 27.25
N ALA A 860 -43.39 -18.76 27.13
CA ALA A 860 -43.97 -19.93 26.46
C ALA A 860 -43.62 -19.96 24.97
N TRP A 861 -43.76 -18.82 24.28
CA TRP A 861 -43.31 -18.68 22.88
C TRP A 861 -41.83 -19.05 22.74
N ARG A 862 -40.95 -18.47 23.57
CA ARG A 862 -39.51 -18.73 23.51
C ARG A 862 -39.19 -20.20 23.77
N ARG A 863 -39.84 -20.83 24.75
CA ARG A 863 -39.70 -22.27 25.03
C ARG A 863 -40.12 -23.13 23.83
N ASN A 864 -41.26 -22.80 23.22
CA ASN A 864 -41.78 -23.56 22.08
C ASN A 864 -40.88 -23.45 20.84
N VAL A 865 -40.37 -22.25 20.55
CA VAL A 865 -39.41 -22.03 19.45
C VAL A 865 -38.11 -22.80 19.72
N LEU A 866 -37.51 -22.66 20.91
CA LEU A 866 -36.24 -23.33 21.26
C LEU A 866 -36.35 -24.86 21.28
N ALA A 867 -37.55 -25.39 21.55
CA ALA A 867 -37.83 -26.82 21.57
C ALA A 867 -38.40 -27.35 20.24
N GLY A 868 -38.65 -26.49 19.23
CA GLY A 868 -39.23 -26.91 17.95
C GLY A 868 -40.66 -27.44 18.07
N ARG A 869 -41.42 -27.01 19.09
CA ARG A 869 -42.81 -27.47 19.35
C ARG A 869 -43.79 -26.75 18.43
N VAL A 870 -43.88 -27.21 17.19
CA VAL A 870 -44.81 -26.72 16.17
C VAL A 870 -46.19 -27.36 16.30
N GLN A 871 -47.25 -26.58 16.05
CA GLN A 871 -48.59 -27.11 15.82
C GLN A 871 -48.64 -27.70 14.41
N PRO A 872 -49.01 -28.99 14.24
CA PRO A 872 -49.01 -29.59 12.92
C PRO A 872 -50.09 -28.95 12.03
N PRO A 873 -49.85 -28.81 10.72
CA PRO A 873 -50.86 -28.37 9.75
C PRO A 873 -52.20 -29.12 9.85
N SER A 874 -52.19 -30.42 10.19
CA SER A 874 -53.38 -31.24 10.49
C SER A 874 -54.27 -30.71 11.60
N SER A 875 -53.75 -29.91 12.52
CA SER A 875 -54.56 -29.24 13.55
C SER A 875 -55.31 -28.00 13.04
N ARG A 876 -54.97 -27.49 11.84
CA ARG A 876 -55.47 -26.23 11.28
C ARG A 876 -56.18 -26.39 9.93
N LEU A 877 -55.83 -27.42 9.17
CA LEU A 877 -56.39 -27.73 7.85
C LEU A 877 -57.34 -28.93 7.96
N ARG A 878 -58.46 -28.94 7.23
CA ARG A 878 -59.46 -30.04 7.31
C ARG A 878 -59.02 -31.34 6.64
N GLN A 879 -58.03 -31.32 5.74
CA GLN A 879 -57.51 -32.50 5.00
C GLN A 879 -56.05 -32.33 4.50
N PRO A 880 -55.03 -32.11 5.35
CA PRO A 880 -53.65 -32.08 4.87
C PRO A 880 -53.08 -33.48 4.69
N SER A 881 -52.10 -33.63 3.79
CA SER A 881 -51.31 -34.85 3.69
C SER A 881 -50.49 -35.07 4.97
N PRO A 882 -50.32 -36.31 5.44
CA PRO A 882 -49.39 -36.64 6.53
C PRO A 882 -47.95 -36.17 6.26
N GLU A 883 -47.58 -36.09 4.99
CA GLU A 883 -46.29 -35.63 4.49
C GLU A 883 -46.05 -34.15 4.81
N LEU A 884 -47.11 -33.33 4.82
CA LEU A 884 -47.03 -31.90 5.17
C LEU A 884 -46.67 -31.69 6.65
N ASP A 885 -47.24 -32.50 7.54
CA ASP A 885 -46.90 -32.50 8.96
C ASP A 885 -45.43 -32.91 9.17
N ARG A 886 -44.98 -33.97 8.51
CA ARG A 886 -43.58 -34.42 8.57
C ARG A 886 -42.62 -33.36 8.02
N PHE A 887 -42.98 -32.69 6.94
CA PHE A 887 -42.17 -31.62 6.36
C PHE A 887 -41.96 -30.47 7.36
N PHE A 888 -43.04 -29.93 7.94
CA PHE A 888 -42.91 -28.81 8.89
C PHE A 888 -42.23 -29.22 10.19
N ALA A 889 -42.43 -30.45 10.67
CA ALA A 889 -41.68 -30.98 11.81
C ALA A 889 -40.17 -30.95 11.56
N ARG A 890 -39.71 -31.33 10.35
CA ARG A 890 -38.29 -31.25 9.96
C ARG A 890 -37.83 -29.81 9.71
N ALA A 891 -38.64 -28.99 9.04
CA ALA A 891 -38.29 -27.60 8.73
C ALA A 891 -38.12 -26.73 10.00
N PHE A 892 -38.79 -27.10 11.10
CA PHE A 892 -38.69 -26.47 12.40
C PHE A 892 -37.87 -27.26 13.43
N ASP A 893 -36.99 -28.17 13.00
CA ASP A 893 -36.08 -28.87 13.91
C ASP A 893 -35.17 -27.85 14.65
N PRO A 894 -35.00 -27.91 15.99
CA PRO A 894 -34.11 -27.00 16.70
C PRO A 894 -32.66 -27.04 16.22
N ASP A 895 -32.20 -28.17 15.67
CA ASP A 895 -30.87 -28.32 15.07
C ASP A 895 -30.91 -27.84 13.60
N PRO A 896 -30.20 -26.76 13.24
CA PRO A 896 -30.16 -26.27 11.87
C PRO A 896 -29.57 -27.29 10.88
N GLY A 897 -28.74 -28.24 11.33
CA GLY A 897 -28.16 -29.29 10.49
C GLY A 897 -29.19 -30.33 10.03
N ARG A 898 -30.34 -30.44 10.70
CA ARG A 898 -31.44 -31.35 10.36
C ARG A 898 -32.50 -30.71 9.46
N ARG A 899 -32.46 -29.39 9.33
CA ARG A 899 -33.34 -28.62 8.43
C ARG A 899 -32.91 -28.78 6.97
N PRO A 900 -33.78 -28.46 5.99
CA PRO A 900 -33.38 -28.41 4.59
C PRO A 900 -32.17 -27.47 4.40
N ALA A 901 -31.15 -27.92 3.68
CA ALA A 901 -29.86 -27.22 3.58
C ALA A 901 -29.87 -25.94 2.71
N SER A 902 -30.93 -25.72 1.92
CA SER A 902 -31.08 -24.52 1.08
C SER A 902 -32.55 -24.14 0.87
N ALA A 903 -32.81 -22.92 0.42
CA ALA A 903 -34.17 -22.46 0.16
C ALA A 903 -34.85 -23.23 -0.99
N ARG A 904 -34.12 -23.62 -2.05
CA ARG A 904 -34.65 -24.50 -3.10
C ARG A 904 -34.95 -25.88 -2.58
N ARG A 905 -34.11 -26.44 -1.71
CA ARG A 905 -34.37 -27.76 -1.12
C ARG A 905 -35.61 -27.72 -0.22
N LEU A 906 -35.75 -26.69 0.60
CA LEU A 906 -36.93 -26.45 1.43
C LEU A 906 -38.20 -26.39 0.57
N LEU A 907 -38.18 -25.58 -0.50
CA LEU A 907 -39.30 -25.46 -1.41
C LEU A 907 -39.64 -26.78 -2.11
N HIS A 908 -38.64 -27.48 -2.63
CA HIS A 908 -38.85 -28.74 -3.33
C HIS A 908 -39.44 -29.82 -2.43
N GLU A 909 -39.01 -29.87 -1.16
CA GLU A 909 -39.58 -30.78 -0.17
C GLU A 909 -41.01 -30.38 0.21
N LEU A 910 -41.34 -29.08 0.27
CA LEU A 910 -42.71 -28.58 0.47
C LEU A 910 -43.61 -28.92 -0.72
N GLU A 911 -43.13 -28.75 -1.95
CA GLU A 911 -43.86 -29.11 -3.18
C GLU A 911 -44.23 -30.59 -3.18
N ARG A 912 -43.29 -31.48 -2.83
CA ARG A 912 -43.57 -32.92 -2.70
C ARG A 912 -44.54 -33.26 -1.58
N ALA A 913 -44.56 -32.47 -0.51
CA ALA A 913 -45.47 -32.70 0.60
C ALA A 913 -46.91 -32.23 0.28
N LEU A 914 -47.08 -31.33 -0.68
CA LEU A 914 -48.39 -30.80 -1.12
C LEU A 914 -48.98 -31.55 -2.34
N ALA A 915 -48.15 -32.30 -3.05
CA ALA A 915 -48.55 -33.21 -4.14
C ALA A 915 -49.16 -34.49 -3.57
#